data_AF-A0A930B9N5-F1
#
_entry.id   AF-A0A930B9N5-F1
#
_cell.length_a   1.000
_cell.length_b   1.000
_cell.length_c   1.000
_cell.angle_alpha   90.00
_cell.angle_beta   90.00
_cell.angle_gamma   90.00
#
_symmetry.space_group_name_H-M   'P 1'
#
loop_
_entity.id
_entity.type
_entity.pdbx_description
1 polymer ?
#
loop_
_entity_poly.entity_id
_entity_poly.type
_entity_poly.pdbx_seq_one_letter_code
_entity_poly.pdbx_strand_id
1 'polypeptide(L)'
;ESINKERIIEDLECISGYDMANTVFVSDESGLNMEAVLQKIVEQVPPPLDNSKSPFRGFIFNSVLDPSRRALAHIRVVDGEIKAGMKIRMMTSGKVCTVSEVGHFLPFPAAADILCCGSIGYAAANMENIQDWEIGDTVVDSENNTLTALPGYVKAAKPTIFLGLFPIIKQGDPVEMVTNHEHEEVYDKMGKLCYDRAHAVYGDPLPEIVKDRLRLELKFIQDNGYSTIFYTAHKLVQYSNDGGHPVGVRDSLGSSFVAFMSGITEINPLPSHYVCPKCHWNHFYTDGSVGSGFDLPDHNCPECGTLLYKDGHNIPYSVLFGLDGTNIGGFGLALVQDTGLAEVYKYMEKLLGREHVLCYGDKLIPGSEKFLKYPDVYKCLNAKDRRWPANGTVRFNYHSIMDDMLSLTMNGNDALTMVHELQNLTGINPQSIPFNDARALSVFCSTDALGITPSKLADVIVNGKVTVGTLGLPGYGTPFARGVLEDVQPKNFSELVKVSGFRHGTGVWVNNARDLIKNDTVKIEEVISTREDVMNYLVHHGVESLTSFTVMENVRKGKGIESKRSNHLAELEAAHVPQWFIDSCLKIRYLPPKAPSIFSAMTALRIAWFKVYQPLAYYAAYFTVYAGGAFNATVILNGLASQKQELARIAALKHLTAVDKDNATMIEVAAEMYLRGMEFLPISLEKSEATAFKIEDGKLLPPFNCIPALGNAAAGEIVKVRNEHLFTSKADLKKRGKVSQSIIDTMEYMGILKGLPEGN
;
A
#
# COMPACT_ATOMS: atom_id res chain seq x y z
N GLU A 1 -13.49 -33.03 7.33
CA GLU A 1 -12.34 -33.41 6.49
C GLU A 1 -11.05 -33.10 7.24
N SER A 2 -10.02 -33.95 7.11
CA SER A 2 -8.75 -33.79 7.83
C SER A 2 -8.02 -32.55 7.31
N ILE A 3 -7.96 -31.50 8.14
CA ILE A 3 -7.15 -30.31 7.89
C ILE A 3 -5.68 -30.76 7.76
N ASN A 4 -5.09 -30.60 6.58
CA ASN A 4 -3.67 -30.88 6.37
C ASN A 4 -2.84 -29.73 6.97
N LYS A 5 -2.39 -29.93 8.20
CA LYS A 5 -1.69 -28.95 9.03
C LYS A 5 -0.34 -28.53 8.46
N GLU A 6 0.41 -29.49 7.90
CA GLU A 6 1.73 -29.26 7.29
C GLU A 6 1.62 -28.31 6.10
N ARG A 7 0.60 -28.48 5.26
CA ARG A 7 0.33 -27.60 4.12
C ARG A 7 -0.08 -26.17 4.53
N ILE A 8 -0.84 -26.02 5.62
CA ILE A 8 -1.24 -24.69 6.12
C ILE A 8 -0.03 -23.92 6.67
N ILE A 9 0.90 -24.62 7.33
CA ILE A 9 2.18 -24.06 7.75
C ILE A 9 2.92 -23.53 6.52
N GLU A 10 3.16 -24.38 5.51
CA GLU A 10 3.89 -23.97 4.29
C GLU A 10 3.23 -22.78 3.57
N ASP A 11 1.90 -22.78 3.45
CA ASP A 11 1.15 -21.68 2.81
C ASP A 11 1.31 -20.36 3.60
N LEU A 12 1.23 -20.40 4.93
CA LEU A 12 1.41 -19.22 5.79
C LEU A 12 2.86 -18.73 5.79
N GLU A 13 3.85 -19.63 5.73
CA GLU A 13 5.26 -19.29 5.58
C GLU A 13 5.52 -18.57 4.25
N CYS A 14 4.94 -19.07 3.15
CA CYS A 14 5.04 -18.45 1.84
C CYS A 14 4.42 -17.04 1.79
N ILE A 15 3.24 -16.87 2.39
CA ILE A 15 2.50 -15.58 2.36
C ILE A 15 3.18 -14.54 3.24
N SER A 16 3.59 -14.94 4.44
CA SER A 16 4.01 -14.01 5.48
C SER A 16 5.53 -13.85 5.60
N GLY A 17 6.31 -14.80 5.06
CA GLY A 17 7.76 -14.84 5.19
C GLY A 17 8.25 -15.03 6.63
N TYR A 18 7.43 -15.65 7.50
CA TYR A 18 7.81 -16.07 8.85
C TYR A 18 7.87 -17.60 8.90
N ASP A 19 8.82 -18.15 9.65
CA ASP A 19 8.87 -19.57 10.02
C ASP A 19 7.69 -19.92 10.93
N MET A 20 6.85 -20.85 10.48
CA MET A 20 5.61 -21.30 11.13
C MET A 20 5.74 -22.72 11.66
N ALA A 21 6.97 -23.27 11.76
CA ALA A 21 7.21 -24.61 12.31
C ALA A 21 6.66 -24.79 13.74
N ASN A 22 6.39 -23.71 14.46
CA ASN A 22 5.82 -23.72 15.80
C ASN A 22 4.31 -23.38 15.89
N THR A 23 3.59 -23.36 14.78
CA THR A 23 2.15 -23.00 14.77
C THR A 23 1.31 -23.97 15.60
N VAL A 24 0.49 -23.42 16.51
CA VAL A 24 -0.51 -24.18 17.26
C VAL A 24 -1.83 -24.16 16.51
N PHE A 25 -2.28 -25.33 16.06
CA PHE A 25 -3.60 -25.50 15.47
C PHE A 25 -4.66 -25.61 16.57
N VAL A 26 -5.62 -24.70 16.56
CA VAL A 26 -6.74 -24.66 17.50
C VAL A 26 -8.10 -24.66 16.79
N SER A 27 -9.14 -25.05 17.52
CA SER A 27 -10.53 -24.95 17.09
C SER A 27 -11.38 -24.49 18.27
N ASP A 28 -12.08 -23.37 18.12
CA ASP A 28 -13.03 -22.85 19.11
C ASP A 28 -14.34 -23.64 19.09
N GLU A 29 -14.78 -24.11 17.93
CA GLU A 29 -15.98 -24.93 17.75
C GLU A 29 -15.86 -26.32 18.40
N SER A 30 -14.68 -26.94 18.33
CA SER A 30 -14.43 -28.29 18.89
C SER A 30 -13.58 -28.31 20.16
N GLY A 31 -13.09 -27.15 20.62
CA GLY A 31 -12.21 -27.03 21.78
C GLY A 31 -10.79 -27.62 21.58
N LEU A 32 -10.43 -27.98 20.35
CA LEU A 32 -9.16 -28.63 20.05
C LEU A 32 -7.97 -27.72 20.39
N ASN A 33 -7.02 -28.23 21.17
CA ASN A 33 -5.70 -27.64 21.43
C ASN A 33 -5.69 -26.23 22.06
N MET A 34 -6.81 -25.76 22.61
CA MET A 34 -6.92 -24.42 23.21
C MET A 34 -5.93 -24.19 24.36
N GLU A 35 -5.63 -25.23 25.15
CA GLU A 35 -4.65 -25.16 26.25
C GLU A 35 -3.20 -25.01 25.75
N ALA A 36 -2.88 -25.62 24.61
CA ALA A 36 -1.54 -25.56 24.01
C ALA A 36 -1.16 -24.14 23.58
N VAL A 37 -2.15 -23.27 23.29
CA VAL A 37 -1.90 -21.86 22.95
C VAL A 37 -1.24 -21.13 24.11
N LEU A 38 -1.83 -21.25 25.32
CA LEU A 38 -1.29 -20.59 26.49
C LEU A 38 0.11 -21.13 26.83
N GLN A 39 0.29 -22.46 26.73
CA GLN A 39 1.58 -23.08 26.96
C GLN A 39 2.63 -22.59 25.94
N LYS A 40 2.30 -22.49 24.66
CA LYS A 40 3.23 -21.96 23.65
C LYS A 40 3.55 -20.49 23.84
N ILE A 41 2.58 -19.68 24.23
CA ILE A 41 2.83 -18.27 24.58
C ILE A 41 3.84 -18.20 25.74
N VAL A 42 3.68 -19.03 26.78
CA VAL A 42 4.60 -19.08 27.92
C VAL A 42 6.00 -19.58 27.53
N GLU A 43 6.10 -20.55 26.62
CA GLU A 43 7.39 -21.10 26.15
C GLU A 43 8.14 -20.15 25.21
N GLN A 44 7.43 -19.42 24.35
CA GLN A 44 8.05 -18.66 23.25
C GLN A 44 8.15 -17.17 23.49
N VAL A 45 7.22 -16.60 24.25
CA VAL A 45 7.31 -15.18 24.61
C VAL A 45 8.22 -15.11 25.84
N PRO A 46 9.45 -14.58 25.69
CA PRO A 46 10.36 -14.50 26.82
C PRO A 46 9.69 -13.69 27.95
N PRO A 47 9.84 -14.12 29.22
CA PRO A 47 9.33 -13.32 30.32
C PRO A 47 9.99 -11.94 30.28
N PRO A 48 9.29 -10.88 30.70
CA PRO A 48 9.89 -9.57 30.81
C PRO A 48 11.13 -9.63 31.70
N LEU A 49 12.18 -8.90 31.33
CA LEU A 49 13.35 -8.74 32.18
C LEU A 49 12.93 -8.06 33.49
N ASP A 50 13.40 -8.57 34.62
CA ASP A 50 13.12 -7.96 35.92
C ASP A 50 14.00 -6.72 36.11
N ASN A 51 13.49 -5.59 35.62
CA ASN A 51 14.06 -4.25 35.81
C ASN A 51 13.25 -3.44 36.83
N SER A 52 12.61 -4.10 37.80
CA SER A 52 11.78 -3.45 38.82
C SER A 52 12.51 -2.38 39.64
N LYS A 53 13.84 -2.50 39.79
CA LYS A 53 14.68 -1.53 40.53
C LYS A 53 15.22 -0.38 39.67
N SER A 54 15.00 -0.42 38.35
CA SER A 54 15.43 0.64 37.44
C SER A 54 14.50 1.85 37.55
N PRO A 55 14.96 3.06 37.17
CA PRO A 55 14.08 4.20 37.04
C PRO A 55 12.92 3.93 36.08
N PHE A 56 11.74 4.48 36.38
CA PHE A 56 10.53 4.21 35.62
C PHE A 56 10.68 4.59 34.14
N ARG A 57 10.44 3.60 33.26
CA ARG A 57 10.19 3.80 31.84
C ARG A 57 8.96 3.01 31.43
N GLY A 58 7.96 3.72 30.92
CA GLY A 58 6.75 3.16 30.34
C GLY A 58 6.64 3.48 28.85
N PHE A 59 5.90 2.66 28.13
CA PHE A 59 5.64 2.83 26.71
C PHE A 59 4.13 2.97 26.47
N ILE A 60 3.72 4.07 25.82
CA ILE A 60 2.33 4.29 25.46
C ILE A 60 2.07 3.55 24.14
N PHE A 61 1.26 2.50 24.19
CA PHE A 61 0.90 1.74 22.98
C PHE A 61 -0.54 2.00 22.52
N ASN A 62 -1.34 2.67 23.35
CA ASN A 62 -2.68 3.14 23.00
C ASN A 62 -3.12 4.25 23.97
N SER A 63 -4.11 5.05 23.58
CA SER A 63 -4.75 6.04 24.44
C SER A 63 -6.25 6.07 24.17
N VAL A 64 -7.08 6.14 25.21
CA VAL A 64 -8.54 6.21 25.08
C VAL A 64 -9.11 7.30 25.97
N LEU A 65 -10.19 7.93 25.51
CA LEU A 65 -10.98 8.83 26.35
C LEU A 65 -11.94 8.01 27.22
N ASP A 66 -11.85 8.20 28.54
CA ASP A 66 -12.76 7.64 29.53
C ASP A 66 -13.68 8.75 30.06
N PRO A 67 -15.01 8.58 30.06
CA PRO A 67 -15.94 9.62 30.49
C PRO A 67 -15.77 10.10 31.93
N SER A 68 -15.25 9.26 32.81
CA SER A 68 -15.04 9.55 34.23
C SER A 68 -13.61 9.99 34.55
N ARG A 69 -12.62 9.47 33.82
CA ARG A 69 -11.19 9.66 34.06
C ARG A 69 -10.49 10.55 33.02
N ARG A 70 -11.26 11.11 32.08
CA ARG A 70 -10.82 11.93 30.93
C ARG A 70 -9.96 11.14 29.94
N ALA A 71 -8.64 11.06 30.14
CA ALA A 71 -7.73 10.38 29.23
C ALA A 71 -7.00 9.23 29.95
N LEU A 72 -7.06 8.03 29.37
CA LEU A 72 -6.36 6.84 29.81
C LEU A 72 -5.30 6.46 28.79
N ALA A 73 -4.04 6.48 29.18
CA ALA A 73 -2.99 5.87 28.39
C ALA A 73 -2.89 4.39 28.73
N HIS A 74 -2.89 3.54 27.72
CA HIS A 74 -2.53 2.14 27.89
C HIS A 74 -1.01 2.07 27.86
N ILE A 75 -0.45 1.60 28.96
CA ILE A 75 0.98 1.67 29.21
C ILE A 75 1.54 0.27 29.44
N ARG A 76 2.67 0.00 28.79
CA ARG A 76 3.54 -1.13 29.12
C ARG A 76 4.67 -0.60 30.00
N VAL A 77 4.81 -1.11 31.22
CA VAL A 77 5.93 -0.76 32.09
C VAL A 77 7.14 -1.60 31.67
N VAL A 78 8.18 -0.94 31.16
CA VAL A 78 9.40 -1.61 30.68
C VAL A 78 10.48 -1.62 31.75
N ASP A 79 10.56 -0.57 32.57
CA ASP A 79 11.48 -0.47 33.71
C ASP A 79 10.78 0.18 34.89
N GLY A 80 11.19 -0.18 36.11
CA GLY A 80 10.70 0.41 37.34
C GLY A 80 9.22 0.13 37.60
N GLU A 81 8.56 1.11 38.21
CA GLU A 81 7.17 1.03 38.63
C GLU A 81 6.45 2.37 38.42
N ILE A 82 5.13 2.32 38.18
CA ILE A 82 4.26 3.50 38.13
C ILE A 82 3.10 3.34 39.11
N LYS A 83 2.80 4.41 39.84
CA LYS A 83 1.69 4.49 40.81
C LYS A 83 1.02 5.86 40.76
N ALA A 84 -0.19 5.93 41.32
CA ALA A 84 -0.88 7.19 41.52
C ALA A 84 -0.01 8.19 42.33
N GLY A 85 -0.05 9.45 41.94
CA GLY A 85 0.73 10.55 42.51
C GLY A 85 2.11 10.77 41.88
N MET A 86 2.61 9.86 41.05
CA MET A 86 3.88 10.07 40.35
C MET A 86 3.78 11.19 39.33
N LYS A 87 4.85 11.99 39.21
CA LYS A 87 5.02 12.94 38.12
C LYS A 87 5.79 12.28 36.99
N ILE A 88 5.16 12.21 35.84
CA ILE A 88 5.72 11.57 34.65
C ILE A 88 5.92 12.59 33.54
N ARG A 89 6.91 12.34 32.68
CA ARG A 89 7.24 13.18 31.53
C ARG A 89 7.19 12.35 30.25
N MET A 90 6.49 12.87 29.26
CA MET A 90 6.48 12.40 27.87
C MET A 90 7.82 12.77 27.22
N MET A 91 8.55 11.81 26.67
CA MET A 91 9.88 12.08 26.11
C MET A 91 9.81 12.84 24.79
N THR A 92 8.79 12.60 23.95
CA THR A 92 8.61 13.30 22.66
C THR A 92 8.20 14.76 22.87
N SER A 93 7.14 15.00 23.64
CA SER A 93 6.57 16.36 23.81
C SER A 93 7.23 17.16 24.94
N GLY A 94 7.91 16.49 25.87
CA GLY A 94 8.46 17.10 27.09
C GLY A 94 7.40 17.48 28.13
N LYS A 95 6.11 17.22 27.87
CA LYS A 95 5.02 17.54 28.82
C LYS A 95 5.15 16.71 30.09
N VAL A 96 4.84 17.33 31.22
CA VAL A 96 4.83 16.69 32.54
C VAL A 96 3.41 16.64 33.07
N CYS A 97 2.98 15.49 33.59
CA CYS A 97 1.69 15.35 34.24
C CYS A 97 1.79 14.50 35.52
N THR A 98 0.76 14.60 36.36
CA THR A 98 0.64 13.78 37.57
C THR A 98 -0.33 12.64 37.32
N VAL A 99 0.13 11.41 37.55
CA VAL A 99 -0.68 10.19 37.47
C VAL A 99 -1.75 10.23 38.55
N SER A 100 -3.02 10.14 38.16
CA SER A 100 -4.16 10.13 39.08
C SER A 100 -4.57 8.72 39.49
N GLU A 101 -4.43 7.74 38.58
CA GLU A 101 -4.79 6.34 38.80
C GLU A 101 -3.92 5.46 37.89
N VAL A 102 -3.61 4.24 38.35
CA VAL A 102 -3.09 3.17 37.49
C VAL A 102 -3.95 1.93 37.67
N GLY A 103 -3.90 1.01 36.72
CA GLY A 103 -4.65 -0.23 36.86
C GLY A 103 -4.43 -1.24 35.75
N HIS A 104 -5.00 -2.42 35.92
CA HIS A 104 -4.95 -3.50 34.94
C HIS A 104 -6.26 -3.59 34.16
N PHE A 105 -6.22 -4.27 33.01
CA PHE A 105 -7.43 -4.65 32.30
C PHE A 105 -7.84 -6.06 32.70
N LEU A 106 -8.94 -6.18 33.46
CA LEU A 106 -9.61 -7.45 33.78
C LEU A 106 -10.97 -7.47 33.07
N PRO A 107 -10.95 -7.77 31.76
CA PRO A 107 -11.82 -7.24 30.70
C PRO A 107 -12.23 -5.75 30.72
N PHE A 108 -12.34 -5.13 31.89
CA PHE A 108 -12.59 -3.72 32.13
C PHE A 108 -11.46 -3.12 32.99
N PRO A 109 -11.28 -1.79 33.00
CA PRO A 109 -10.30 -1.13 33.86
C PRO A 109 -10.56 -1.45 35.35
N ALA A 110 -9.57 -2.02 36.01
CA ALA A 110 -9.57 -2.26 37.44
C ALA A 110 -8.36 -1.54 38.05
N ALA A 111 -8.63 -0.60 38.97
CA ALA A 111 -7.58 0.17 39.63
C ALA A 111 -6.63 -0.76 40.40
N ALA A 112 -5.35 -0.41 40.38
CA ALA A 112 -4.29 -1.07 41.11
C ALA A 112 -3.46 -0.02 41.85
N ASP A 113 -2.82 -0.42 42.95
CA ASP A 113 -1.93 0.48 43.68
C ASP A 113 -0.65 0.78 42.88
N ILE A 114 -0.22 -0.17 42.04
CA ILE A 114 1.04 -0.10 41.30
C ILE A 114 1.00 -0.94 40.03
N LEU A 115 1.70 -0.48 38.99
CA LEU A 115 2.09 -1.30 37.84
C LEU A 115 3.61 -1.45 37.83
N CYS A 116 4.08 -2.69 37.97
CA CYS A 116 5.52 -3.01 38.00
C CYS A 116 6.06 -3.34 36.61
N CYS A 117 7.39 -3.34 36.47
CA CYS A 117 8.11 -3.82 35.30
C CYS A 117 7.51 -5.12 34.71
N GLY A 118 7.25 -5.11 33.40
CA GLY A 118 6.58 -6.21 32.68
C GLY A 118 5.06 -6.11 32.64
N SER A 119 4.44 -5.26 33.46
CA SER A 119 2.99 -5.09 33.48
C SER A 119 2.49 -4.36 32.25
N ILE A 120 1.32 -4.78 31.78
CA ILE A 120 0.47 -4.04 30.86
C ILE A 120 -0.76 -3.58 31.64
N GLY A 121 -1.07 -2.30 31.51
CA GLY A 121 -2.18 -1.68 32.21
C GLY A 121 -2.54 -0.33 31.62
N TYR A 122 -3.16 0.50 32.44
CA TYR A 122 -3.46 1.88 32.10
C TYR A 122 -2.90 2.83 33.16
N ALA A 123 -2.63 4.06 32.72
CA ALA A 123 -2.37 5.20 33.58
C ALA A 123 -3.35 6.32 33.20
N ALA A 124 -4.06 6.83 34.19
CA ALA A 124 -4.83 8.07 34.09
C ALA A 124 -3.95 9.22 34.61
N ALA A 125 -4.04 10.39 33.99
CA ALA A 125 -3.46 11.61 34.52
C ALA A 125 -4.40 12.80 34.31
N ASN A 126 -4.11 13.90 35.01
CA ASN A 126 -4.84 15.17 34.85
C ASN A 126 -4.44 15.89 33.54
N MET A 127 -4.62 15.23 32.40
CA MET A 127 -4.46 15.81 31.07
C MET A 127 -5.83 15.86 30.37
N GLU A 128 -6.17 17.04 29.85
CA GLU A 128 -7.50 17.28 29.24
C GLU A 128 -7.56 16.82 27.78
N ASN A 129 -6.43 16.81 27.09
CA ASN A 129 -6.35 16.45 25.67
C ASN A 129 -5.68 15.08 25.48
N ILE A 130 -6.38 14.16 24.80
CA ILE A 130 -5.85 12.83 24.45
C ILE A 130 -4.61 12.91 23.54
N GLN A 131 -4.48 13.99 22.75
CA GLN A 131 -3.32 14.20 21.87
C GLN A 131 -2.01 14.39 22.65
N ASP A 132 -2.08 14.66 23.95
CA ASP A 132 -0.91 14.79 24.81
C ASP A 132 -0.32 13.41 25.19
N TRP A 133 -1.05 12.32 24.92
CA TRP A 133 -0.65 10.93 25.11
C TRP A 133 -0.33 10.28 23.77
N GLU A 134 0.78 10.70 23.17
CA GLU A 134 1.17 10.25 21.84
C GLU A 134 1.49 8.75 21.82
N ILE A 135 0.81 8.01 20.93
CA ILE A 135 1.04 6.58 20.74
C ILE A 135 2.45 6.38 20.18
N GLY A 136 3.23 5.52 20.83
CA GLY A 136 4.62 5.28 20.51
C GLY A 136 5.61 6.11 21.32
N ASP A 137 5.15 7.02 22.20
CA ASP A 137 6.01 7.79 23.08
C ASP A 137 6.49 6.96 24.29
N THR A 138 7.68 7.31 24.77
CA THR A 138 8.25 6.82 26.04
C THR A 138 7.89 7.79 27.15
N VAL A 139 7.38 7.25 28.25
CA VAL A 139 7.05 8.00 29.46
C VAL A 139 8.08 7.64 30.53
N VAL A 140 8.63 8.66 31.19
CA VAL A 140 9.63 8.48 32.24
C VAL A 140 9.23 9.23 33.51
N ASP A 141 9.91 8.93 34.61
CA ASP A 141 9.87 9.82 35.78
C ASP A 141 10.31 11.23 35.37
N SER A 142 9.52 12.25 35.72
CA SER A 142 9.80 13.65 35.38
C SER A 142 11.12 14.18 35.94
N GLU A 143 11.61 13.61 37.04
CA GLU A 143 12.87 14.03 37.68
C GLU A 143 14.09 13.40 37.00
N ASN A 144 13.89 12.41 36.13
CA ASN A 144 14.97 11.71 35.46
C ASN A 144 15.18 12.21 34.02
N ASN A 145 16.34 12.85 33.81
CA ASN A 145 16.74 13.41 32.51
C ASN A 145 17.87 12.63 31.82
N THR A 146 18.31 11.50 32.39
CA THR A 146 19.44 10.71 31.86
C THR A 146 19.00 9.47 31.09
N LEU A 147 17.69 9.16 31.07
CA LEU A 147 17.15 7.98 30.41
C LEU A 147 17.00 8.18 28.90
N THR A 148 17.27 7.11 28.15
CA THR A 148 17.01 7.04 26.70
C THR A 148 15.59 6.54 26.45
N ALA A 149 14.98 7.07 25.38
CA ALA A 149 13.68 6.64 24.91
C ALA A 149 13.71 5.16 24.51
N LEU A 150 12.59 4.47 24.73
CA LEU A 150 12.40 3.11 24.26
C LEU A 150 12.30 3.14 22.72
N PRO A 151 12.74 2.08 22.02
CA PRO A 151 12.55 1.97 20.58
C PRO A 151 11.04 2.05 20.27
N GLY A 152 10.59 3.17 19.72
CA GLY A 152 9.18 3.42 19.44
C GLY A 152 8.66 2.60 18.25
N TYR A 153 7.38 2.77 17.91
CA TYR A 153 6.88 2.27 16.63
C TYR A 153 7.58 3.02 15.48
N VAL A 154 8.29 2.31 14.61
CA VAL A 154 8.71 2.84 13.31
C VAL A 154 7.45 2.89 12.42
N LYS A 155 6.68 3.98 12.59
CA LYS A 155 5.50 4.48 11.85
C LYS A 155 4.40 4.82 12.85
N ALA A 156 4.17 6.12 13.06
CA ALA A 156 2.81 6.56 13.38
C ALA A 156 1.91 6.07 12.23
N ALA A 157 0.85 5.32 12.53
CA ALA A 157 -0.10 4.88 11.52
C ALA A 157 -0.70 6.12 10.84
N LYS A 158 -0.21 6.45 9.63
CA LYS A 158 -0.80 7.50 8.81
C LYS A 158 -2.24 7.06 8.48
N PRO A 159 -3.28 7.90 8.68
CA PRO A 159 -4.65 7.58 8.27
C PRO A 159 -4.63 7.17 6.80
N THR A 160 -4.98 5.91 6.52
CA THR A 160 -4.65 5.31 5.22
C THR A 160 -5.83 5.27 4.26
N ILE A 161 -7.05 5.57 4.74
CA ILE A 161 -8.27 5.47 3.93
C ILE A 161 -9.18 6.67 4.20
N PHE A 162 -9.52 7.41 3.15
CA PHE A 162 -10.60 8.38 3.17
C PHE A 162 -11.81 7.81 2.44
N LEU A 163 -13.01 8.05 2.98
CA LEU A 163 -14.25 7.44 2.52
C LEU A 163 -15.31 8.51 2.23
N GLY A 164 -15.77 8.59 0.99
CA GLY A 164 -17.00 9.29 0.63
C GLY A 164 -18.18 8.34 0.67
N LEU A 165 -19.21 8.70 1.41
CA LEU A 165 -20.46 7.95 1.45
C LEU A 165 -21.47 8.59 0.50
N PHE A 166 -22.03 7.79 -0.40
CA PHE A 166 -23.06 8.23 -1.33
C PHE A 166 -24.35 7.46 -1.06
N PRO A 167 -25.51 8.13 -0.87
CA PRO A 167 -26.78 7.42 -0.87
C PRO A 167 -27.02 6.84 -2.27
N ILE A 168 -27.43 5.56 -2.33
CA ILE A 168 -27.89 4.96 -3.58
C ILE A 168 -29.29 5.51 -3.84
N ILE A 169 -29.43 6.41 -4.80
CA ILE A 169 -30.72 6.96 -5.22
C ILE A 169 -31.12 6.26 -6.51
N LYS A 170 -32.15 5.39 -6.45
CA LYS A 170 -32.71 4.74 -7.64
C LYS A 170 -33.76 5.63 -8.28
N GLN A 171 -34.05 5.38 -9.56
CA GLN A 171 -35.11 6.09 -10.28
C GLN A 171 -36.46 5.84 -9.57
N GLY A 172 -37.04 6.90 -9.00
CA GLY A 172 -38.33 6.86 -8.28
C GLY A 172 -38.25 6.89 -6.74
N ASP A 173 -37.07 6.90 -6.14
CA ASP A 173 -36.92 7.07 -4.69
C ASP A 173 -37.23 8.52 -4.24
N PRO A 174 -37.87 8.74 -3.09
CA PRO A 174 -38.05 10.08 -2.53
C PRO A 174 -36.70 10.66 -2.11
N VAL A 175 -36.24 11.66 -2.85
CA VAL A 175 -34.94 12.30 -2.68
C VAL A 175 -35.01 13.32 -1.54
N GLU A 176 -34.53 12.95 -0.36
CA GLU A 176 -34.12 13.90 0.66
C GLU A 176 -32.62 13.78 0.89
N MET A 177 -31.82 14.31 -0.04
CA MET A 177 -30.46 14.84 0.15
C MET A 177 -29.97 15.47 -1.16
N VAL A 178 -29.89 16.81 -1.16
CA VAL A 178 -29.35 17.72 -2.20
C VAL A 178 -30.07 17.67 -3.57
N THR A 179 -30.98 18.65 -3.72
CA THR A 179 -31.64 19.18 -4.93
C THR A 179 -31.77 18.27 -6.16
N ASN A 180 -33.01 17.82 -6.39
CA ASN A 180 -33.53 17.10 -7.57
C ASN A 180 -33.16 17.62 -8.98
N HIS A 181 -32.43 18.72 -9.11
CA HIS A 181 -32.02 19.29 -10.40
C HIS A 181 -30.61 18.90 -10.87
N GLU A 182 -29.78 18.25 -10.04
CA GLU A 182 -28.39 17.93 -10.41
C GLU A 182 -28.19 16.51 -10.96
N HIS A 183 -29.01 15.53 -10.60
CA HIS A 183 -28.78 14.13 -10.99
C HIS A 183 -28.96 13.83 -12.49
N GLU A 184 -30.00 14.39 -13.12
CA GLU A 184 -30.24 14.26 -14.56
C GLU A 184 -29.13 14.98 -15.35
N GLU A 185 -28.67 16.13 -14.84
CA GLU A 185 -27.55 16.90 -15.41
C GLU A 185 -26.19 16.16 -15.28
N VAL A 186 -25.95 15.42 -14.19
CA VAL A 186 -24.69 14.68 -13.96
C VAL A 186 -24.55 13.49 -14.91
N TYR A 187 -25.63 12.76 -15.19
CA TYR A 187 -25.59 11.69 -16.19
C TYR A 187 -25.28 12.23 -17.57
N ASP A 188 -25.96 13.30 -17.99
CA ASP A 188 -25.72 13.93 -19.30
C ASP A 188 -24.29 14.48 -19.41
N LYS A 189 -23.77 15.10 -18.34
CA LYS A 189 -22.35 15.52 -18.24
C LYS A 189 -21.39 14.34 -18.38
N MET A 190 -21.66 13.22 -17.70
CA MET A 190 -20.82 12.02 -17.75
C MET A 190 -20.85 11.38 -19.15
N GLY A 191 -22.05 11.23 -19.72
CA GLY A 191 -22.25 10.71 -21.07
C GLY A 191 -21.52 11.57 -22.10
N LYS A 192 -21.74 12.89 -22.07
CA LYS A 192 -21.06 13.83 -22.95
C LYS A 192 -19.53 13.75 -22.83
N LEU A 193 -19.00 13.76 -21.61
CA LEU A 193 -17.56 13.62 -21.36
C LEU A 193 -16.99 12.35 -22.00
N CYS A 194 -17.68 11.22 -21.82
CA CYS A 194 -17.23 9.93 -22.34
C CYS A 194 -17.31 9.86 -23.88
N TYR A 195 -18.44 10.29 -24.47
CA TYR A 195 -18.61 10.27 -25.92
C TYR A 195 -17.69 11.26 -26.63
N ASP A 196 -17.51 12.47 -26.11
CA ASP A 196 -16.57 13.45 -26.68
C ASP A 196 -15.15 12.88 -26.74
N ARG A 197 -14.69 12.26 -25.64
CA ARG A 197 -13.37 11.64 -25.61
C ARG A 197 -13.29 10.41 -26.52
N ALA A 198 -14.33 9.58 -26.54
CA ALA A 198 -14.38 8.41 -27.40
C ALA A 198 -14.29 8.81 -28.88
N HIS A 199 -15.02 9.85 -29.30
CA HIS A 199 -14.94 10.38 -30.65
C HIS A 199 -13.57 10.99 -30.97
N ALA A 200 -12.96 11.69 -30.01
CA ALA A 200 -11.62 12.23 -30.18
C ALA A 200 -10.55 11.12 -30.35
N VAL A 201 -10.74 9.94 -29.75
CA VAL A 201 -9.80 8.82 -29.84
C VAL A 201 -10.11 7.92 -31.04
N TYR A 202 -11.35 7.44 -31.15
CA TYR A 202 -11.77 6.38 -32.07
C TYR A 202 -12.54 6.88 -33.30
N GLY A 203 -12.82 8.18 -33.40
CA GLY A 203 -13.48 8.81 -34.55
C GLY A 203 -15.00 8.90 -34.45
N ASP A 204 -15.62 9.49 -35.47
CA ASP A 204 -17.07 9.61 -35.64
C ASP A 204 -17.44 9.17 -37.07
N PRO A 205 -18.19 8.06 -37.26
CA PRO A 205 -18.86 7.24 -36.23
C PRO A 205 -17.89 6.37 -35.39
N LEU A 206 -18.28 6.06 -34.15
CA LEU A 206 -17.53 5.15 -33.29
C LEU A 206 -17.56 3.71 -33.81
N PRO A 207 -16.48 2.93 -33.64
CA PRO A 207 -16.51 1.49 -33.84
C PRO A 207 -17.53 0.81 -32.91
N GLU A 208 -18.21 -0.22 -33.42
CA GLU A 208 -19.31 -0.88 -32.69
C GLU A 208 -18.87 -1.42 -31.33
N ILE A 209 -17.66 -1.97 -31.22
CA ILE A 209 -17.12 -2.45 -29.93
C ILE A 209 -16.99 -1.33 -28.88
N VAL A 210 -16.65 -0.11 -29.30
CA VAL A 210 -16.49 1.06 -28.44
C VAL A 210 -17.88 1.59 -28.03
N LYS A 211 -18.77 1.73 -29.03
CA LYS A 211 -20.14 2.21 -28.87
C LYS A 211 -20.97 1.30 -27.97
N ASP A 212 -20.93 0.00 -28.20
CA ASP A 212 -21.68 -0.98 -27.41
C ASP A 212 -21.19 -1.05 -25.97
N ARG A 213 -19.86 -0.99 -25.77
CA ARG A 213 -19.28 -0.95 -24.43
C ARG A 213 -19.69 0.29 -23.65
N LEU A 214 -19.61 1.48 -24.25
CA LEU A 214 -20.05 2.73 -23.62
C LEU A 214 -21.53 2.71 -23.29
N ARG A 215 -22.36 2.32 -24.27
CA ARG A 215 -23.82 2.28 -24.08
C ARG A 215 -24.21 1.36 -22.93
N LEU A 216 -23.59 0.18 -22.85
CA LEU A 216 -23.88 -0.78 -21.79
C LEU A 216 -23.48 -0.25 -20.40
N GLU A 217 -22.23 0.21 -20.25
CA GLU A 217 -21.74 0.68 -18.96
C GLU A 217 -22.45 1.96 -18.49
N LEU A 218 -22.70 2.94 -19.38
CA LEU A 218 -23.46 4.14 -19.03
C LEU A 218 -24.88 3.79 -18.59
N LYS A 219 -25.52 2.80 -19.25
CA LYS A 219 -26.84 2.31 -18.83
C LYS A 219 -26.79 1.72 -17.41
N PHE A 220 -25.81 0.88 -17.09
CA PHE A 220 -25.66 0.34 -15.74
C PHE A 220 -25.43 1.42 -14.69
N ILE A 221 -24.60 2.42 -15.02
CA ILE A 221 -24.35 3.57 -14.15
C ILE A 221 -25.64 4.36 -13.91
N GLN A 222 -26.44 4.57 -14.95
CA GLN A 222 -27.71 5.30 -14.86
C GLN A 222 -28.76 4.53 -14.05
N ASP A 223 -29.05 3.29 -14.46
CA ASP A 223 -30.12 2.48 -13.88
C ASP A 223 -29.92 2.23 -12.37
N ASN A 224 -28.67 2.16 -11.92
CA ASN A 224 -28.31 1.84 -10.54
C ASN A 224 -27.88 3.07 -9.72
N GLY A 225 -27.97 4.29 -10.28
CA GLY A 225 -27.69 5.53 -9.53
C GLY A 225 -26.20 5.78 -9.25
N TYR A 226 -25.28 5.25 -10.06
CA TYR A 226 -23.83 5.39 -9.87
C TYR A 226 -23.23 6.65 -10.50
N SER A 227 -24.01 7.46 -11.23
CA SER A 227 -23.51 8.64 -11.95
C SER A 227 -22.74 9.62 -11.04
N THR A 228 -23.24 9.86 -9.82
CA THR A 228 -22.64 10.80 -8.86
C THR A 228 -21.27 10.35 -8.36
N ILE A 229 -21.09 9.06 -8.04
CA ILE A 229 -19.80 8.56 -7.56
C ILE A 229 -18.75 8.58 -8.67
N PHE A 230 -19.11 8.21 -9.90
CA PHE A 230 -18.21 8.29 -11.05
C PHE A 230 -17.82 9.74 -11.34
N TYR A 231 -18.78 10.67 -11.34
CA TYR A 231 -18.49 12.08 -11.62
C TYR A 231 -17.64 12.73 -10.51
N THR A 232 -17.90 12.35 -9.25
CA THR A 232 -17.06 12.76 -8.12
C THR A 232 -15.63 12.25 -8.30
N ALA A 233 -15.46 10.96 -8.61
CA ALA A 233 -14.14 10.40 -8.86
C ALA A 233 -13.41 11.10 -10.02
N HIS A 234 -14.11 11.41 -11.12
CA HIS A 234 -13.55 12.21 -12.22
C HIS A 234 -13.03 13.57 -11.73
N LYS A 235 -13.81 14.28 -10.91
CA LYS A 235 -13.38 15.58 -10.36
C LYS A 235 -12.19 15.49 -9.42
N LEU A 236 -12.15 14.48 -8.56
CA LEU A 236 -11.01 14.27 -7.67
C LEU A 236 -9.73 13.93 -8.45
N VAL A 237 -9.84 13.05 -9.46
CA VAL A 237 -8.71 12.68 -10.32
C VAL A 237 -8.23 13.88 -11.13
N GLN A 238 -9.14 14.65 -11.72
CA GLN A 238 -8.82 15.89 -12.43
C GLN A 238 -8.06 16.87 -11.52
N TYR A 239 -8.60 17.15 -10.33
CA TYR A 239 -7.97 18.05 -9.36
C TYR A 239 -6.56 17.60 -8.96
N SER A 240 -6.37 16.31 -8.71
CA SER A 240 -5.06 15.73 -8.36
C SER A 240 -4.05 15.87 -9.51
N ASN A 241 -4.45 15.49 -10.72
CA ASN A 241 -3.59 15.57 -11.90
C ASN A 241 -3.22 17.02 -12.28
N ASP A 242 -4.18 17.95 -12.19
CA ASP A 242 -3.95 19.38 -12.42
C ASP A 242 -2.97 19.97 -11.38
N GLY A 243 -2.94 19.41 -10.17
CA GLY A 243 -1.96 19.71 -9.13
C GLY A 243 -0.60 19.01 -9.30
N GLY A 244 -0.41 18.22 -10.36
CA GLY A 244 0.83 17.46 -10.61
C GLY A 244 0.93 16.14 -9.83
N HIS A 245 -0.14 15.69 -9.18
CA HIS A 245 -0.18 14.46 -8.38
C HIS A 245 -0.91 13.34 -9.15
N PRO A 246 -0.19 12.40 -9.78
CA PRO A 246 -0.82 11.33 -10.55
C PRO A 246 -1.70 10.43 -9.67
N VAL A 247 -2.78 9.90 -10.27
CA VAL A 247 -3.74 9.01 -9.61
C VAL A 247 -3.74 7.63 -10.26
N GLY A 248 -3.82 6.60 -9.43
CA GLY A 248 -3.95 5.21 -9.83
C GLY A 248 -5.27 4.58 -9.39
N VAL A 249 -5.48 3.33 -9.79
CA VAL A 249 -6.62 2.53 -9.35
C VAL A 249 -6.17 1.42 -8.39
N ARG A 250 -7.01 1.11 -7.40
CA ARG A 250 -6.72 0.08 -6.39
C ARG A 250 -7.49 -1.22 -6.59
N ASP A 251 -8.61 -1.19 -7.31
CA ASP A 251 -9.55 -2.31 -7.43
C ASP A 251 -10.02 -2.52 -8.87
N SER A 252 -11.24 -3.05 -9.02
CA SER A 252 -11.85 -3.37 -10.30
C SER A 252 -12.25 -2.14 -11.13
N LEU A 253 -12.08 -0.90 -10.65
CA LEU A 253 -12.44 0.29 -11.42
C LEU A 253 -11.79 0.34 -12.81
N GLY A 254 -10.57 -0.19 -12.95
CA GLY A 254 -9.88 -0.33 -14.24
C GLY A 254 -10.56 -1.27 -15.25
N SER A 255 -11.64 -1.96 -14.88
CA SER A 255 -12.48 -2.73 -15.79
C SER A 255 -13.60 -1.92 -16.45
N SER A 256 -13.81 -0.65 -16.06
CA SER A 256 -14.83 0.21 -16.66
C SER A 256 -14.27 1.08 -17.78
N PHE A 257 -14.84 0.93 -18.98
CA PHE A 257 -14.51 1.78 -20.11
C PHE A 257 -15.04 3.21 -19.91
N VAL A 258 -16.16 3.38 -19.18
CA VAL A 258 -16.62 4.71 -18.75
C VAL A 258 -15.62 5.37 -17.79
N ALA A 259 -15.02 4.62 -16.86
CA ALA A 259 -13.96 5.16 -15.99
C ALA A 259 -12.73 5.61 -16.81
N PHE A 260 -12.35 4.87 -17.85
CA PHE A 260 -11.27 5.24 -18.75
C PHE A 260 -11.61 6.50 -19.57
N MET A 261 -12.80 6.54 -20.19
CA MET A 261 -13.25 7.65 -21.03
C MET A 261 -13.51 8.94 -20.23
N SER A 262 -13.92 8.82 -18.97
CA SER A 262 -14.01 9.96 -18.04
C SER A 262 -12.66 10.36 -17.44
N GLY A 263 -11.57 9.64 -17.72
CA GLY A 263 -10.24 9.96 -17.20
C GLY A 263 -10.04 9.65 -15.72
N ILE A 264 -10.86 8.79 -15.14
CA ILE A 264 -10.70 8.30 -13.75
C ILE A 264 -9.54 7.30 -13.66
N THR A 265 -9.29 6.54 -14.74
CA THR A 265 -8.22 5.55 -14.82
C THR A 265 -7.46 5.65 -16.14
N GLU A 266 -6.18 5.27 -16.12
CA GLU A 266 -5.35 5.09 -17.33
C GLU A 266 -5.50 3.70 -17.96
N ILE A 267 -6.22 2.78 -17.31
CA ILE A 267 -6.38 1.41 -17.78
C ILE A 267 -7.52 1.35 -18.79
N ASN A 268 -7.21 0.99 -20.04
CA ASN A 268 -8.20 0.77 -21.08
C ASN A 268 -8.66 -0.70 -21.08
N PRO A 269 -9.92 -1.00 -20.69
CA PRO A 269 -10.39 -2.37 -20.56
C PRO A 269 -10.82 -3.03 -21.89
N LEU A 270 -10.81 -2.29 -23.01
CA LEU A 270 -11.13 -2.89 -24.32
C LEU A 270 -10.13 -3.99 -24.70
N PRO A 271 -10.48 -4.86 -25.66
CA PRO A 271 -9.51 -5.80 -26.23
C PRO A 271 -8.28 -5.08 -26.77
N SER A 272 -7.16 -5.77 -26.87
CA SER A 272 -5.91 -5.21 -27.39
C SER A 272 -6.15 -4.63 -28.79
N HIS A 273 -5.67 -3.42 -29.08
CA HIS A 273 -5.96 -2.76 -30.35
C HIS A 273 -4.92 -1.71 -30.74
N TYR A 274 -4.92 -1.39 -32.04
CA TYR A 274 -4.32 -0.19 -32.59
C TYR A 274 -5.36 0.91 -32.77
N VAL A 275 -4.95 2.16 -32.59
CA VAL A 275 -5.70 3.35 -33.00
C VAL A 275 -4.76 4.42 -33.58
N CYS A 276 -5.15 5.02 -34.70
CA CYS A 276 -4.38 6.08 -35.32
C CYS A 276 -4.76 7.43 -34.69
N PRO A 277 -3.80 8.18 -34.10
CA PRO A 277 -4.09 9.47 -33.48
C PRO A 277 -4.44 10.58 -34.50
N LYS A 278 -4.28 10.31 -35.81
CA LYS A 278 -4.53 11.30 -36.88
C LYS A 278 -5.84 11.06 -37.64
N CYS A 279 -6.07 9.83 -38.11
CA CYS A 279 -7.25 9.51 -38.93
C CYS A 279 -8.23 8.56 -38.24
N HIS A 280 -8.00 8.21 -36.98
CA HIS A 280 -8.87 7.34 -36.15
C HIS A 280 -9.06 5.90 -36.66
N TRP A 281 -8.30 5.48 -37.69
CA TRP A 281 -8.23 4.07 -38.08
C TRP A 281 -7.90 3.21 -36.87
N ASN A 282 -8.61 2.10 -36.69
CA ASN A 282 -8.45 1.22 -35.55
C ASN A 282 -8.58 -0.25 -35.96
N HIS A 283 -7.99 -1.13 -35.16
CA HIS A 283 -8.06 -2.57 -35.33
C HIS A 283 -7.99 -3.28 -33.99
N PHE A 284 -9.01 -4.08 -33.66
CA PHE A 284 -9.16 -4.78 -32.38
C PHE A 284 -8.86 -6.29 -32.52
N TYR A 285 -8.11 -6.83 -31.57
CA TYR A 285 -7.81 -8.26 -31.43
C TYR A 285 -8.73 -8.87 -30.38
N THR A 286 -9.74 -9.62 -30.80
CA THR A 286 -10.79 -10.20 -29.93
C THR A 286 -10.67 -11.71 -29.74
N ASP A 287 -9.70 -12.35 -30.39
CA ASP A 287 -9.47 -13.80 -30.37
C ASP A 287 -8.60 -14.27 -29.19
N GLY A 288 -8.17 -13.34 -28.33
CA GLY A 288 -7.30 -13.63 -27.18
C GLY A 288 -5.84 -13.85 -27.54
N SER A 289 -5.44 -13.67 -28.81
CA SER A 289 -4.05 -13.86 -29.26
C SER A 289 -3.06 -12.84 -28.67
N VAL A 290 -3.56 -11.71 -28.15
CA VAL A 290 -2.75 -10.61 -27.61
C VAL A 290 -3.19 -10.29 -26.18
N GLY A 291 -2.29 -10.48 -25.21
CA GLY A 291 -2.57 -10.30 -23.78
C GLY A 291 -2.77 -8.84 -23.34
N SER A 292 -2.08 -7.91 -23.99
CA SER A 292 -2.16 -6.46 -23.79
C SER A 292 -1.79 -5.72 -25.07
N GLY A 293 -2.47 -4.63 -25.39
CA GLY A 293 -2.10 -3.74 -26.51
C GLY A 293 -0.70 -3.15 -26.37
N PHE A 294 -0.15 -3.06 -25.15
CA PHE A 294 1.24 -2.63 -24.95
C PHE A 294 2.27 -3.64 -25.49
N ASP A 295 1.88 -4.90 -25.70
CA ASP A 295 2.74 -5.93 -26.28
C ASP A 295 2.77 -5.87 -27.81
N LEU A 296 1.84 -5.15 -28.43
CA LEU A 296 1.77 -5.02 -29.87
C LEU A 296 3.05 -4.35 -30.41
N PRO A 297 3.61 -4.79 -31.55
CA PRO A 297 4.75 -4.14 -32.18
C PRO A 297 4.38 -2.73 -32.69
N ASP A 298 5.38 -1.88 -32.87
CA ASP A 298 5.18 -0.56 -33.48
C ASP A 298 4.82 -0.72 -34.96
N HIS A 299 3.73 -0.08 -35.39
CA HIS A 299 3.26 -0.11 -36.77
C HIS A 299 2.77 1.26 -37.22
N ASN A 300 2.96 1.57 -38.50
CA ASN A 300 2.38 2.77 -39.11
C ASN A 300 0.95 2.49 -39.57
N CYS A 301 0.10 3.50 -39.48
CA CYS A 301 -1.28 3.45 -39.92
C CYS A 301 -1.34 3.12 -41.41
N PRO A 302 -2.13 2.10 -41.82
CA PRO A 302 -2.24 1.73 -43.23
C PRO A 302 -2.92 2.82 -44.08
N GLU A 303 -3.72 3.70 -43.46
CA GLU A 303 -4.48 4.75 -44.17
C GLU A 303 -3.67 6.05 -44.35
N CYS A 304 -2.91 6.47 -43.35
CA CYS A 304 -2.26 7.80 -43.37
C CYS A 304 -0.75 7.79 -43.03
N GLY A 305 -0.17 6.63 -42.74
CA GLY A 305 1.26 6.47 -42.44
C GLY A 305 1.70 6.94 -41.05
N THR A 306 0.83 7.55 -40.24
CA THR A 306 1.14 7.97 -38.86
C THR A 306 1.37 6.76 -37.95
N LEU A 307 2.38 6.83 -37.07
CA LEU A 307 2.64 5.78 -36.07
C LEU A 307 1.39 5.53 -35.22
N LEU A 308 0.99 4.27 -35.11
CA LEU A 308 -0.21 3.86 -34.39
C LEU A 308 0.03 3.89 -32.87
N TYR A 309 -1.00 4.33 -32.14
CA TYR A 309 -1.09 4.12 -30.70
C TYR A 309 -1.63 2.71 -30.42
N LYS A 310 -1.24 2.13 -29.28
CA LYS A 310 -1.49 0.72 -28.94
C LYS A 310 -1.99 0.64 -27.51
N ASP A 311 -3.12 -0.03 -27.31
CA ASP A 311 -3.79 -0.01 -26.01
C ASP A 311 -4.76 -1.19 -25.84
N GLY A 312 -5.39 -1.30 -24.68
CA GLY A 312 -6.40 -2.30 -24.37
C GLY A 312 -5.81 -3.50 -23.62
N HIS A 313 -6.46 -3.89 -22.52
CA HIS A 313 -6.00 -4.99 -21.66
C HIS A 313 -7.00 -6.13 -21.51
N ASN A 314 -8.06 -6.12 -22.32
CA ASN A 314 -9.10 -7.15 -22.40
C ASN A 314 -9.71 -7.51 -21.04
N ILE A 315 -10.28 -6.50 -20.37
CA ILE A 315 -10.86 -6.63 -19.03
C ILE A 315 -12.40 -6.55 -19.15
N PRO A 316 -13.13 -7.63 -18.77
CA PRO A 316 -14.58 -7.64 -18.89
C PRO A 316 -15.24 -6.68 -17.88
N TYR A 317 -16.28 -5.96 -18.30
CA TYR A 317 -17.01 -5.00 -17.44
C TYR A 317 -17.60 -5.67 -16.19
N SER A 318 -17.96 -6.95 -16.29
CA SER A 318 -18.63 -7.73 -15.24
C SER A 318 -17.79 -7.85 -13.97
N VAL A 319 -16.49 -7.63 -14.07
CA VAL A 319 -15.52 -7.58 -12.97
C VAL A 319 -15.87 -6.48 -11.96
N LEU A 320 -16.37 -5.33 -12.43
CA LEU A 320 -16.87 -4.24 -11.60
C LEU A 320 -18.38 -4.28 -11.45
N PHE A 321 -19.10 -4.42 -12.56
CA PHE A 321 -20.55 -4.23 -12.60
C PHE A 321 -21.35 -5.50 -12.24
N GLY A 322 -20.73 -6.68 -12.26
CA GLY A 322 -21.49 -7.93 -12.38
C GLY A 322 -22.11 -8.06 -13.78
N LEU A 323 -22.85 -9.13 -14.03
CA LEU A 323 -23.51 -9.34 -15.32
C LEU A 323 -24.75 -8.45 -15.52
N ASP A 324 -25.39 -8.04 -14.42
CA ASP A 324 -26.64 -7.29 -14.40
C ASP A 324 -26.47 -5.80 -14.03
N GLY A 325 -25.24 -5.36 -13.73
CA GLY A 325 -24.95 -3.98 -13.40
C GLY A 325 -25.10 -3.61 -11.92
N THR A 326 -25.47 -4.55 -11.04
CA THR A 326 -25.85 -4.24 -9.65
C THR A 326 -24.72 -4.36 -8.62
N ASN A 327 -23.51 -4.77 -9.05
CA ASN A 327 -22.46 -5.25 -8.15
C ASN A 327 -21.42 -4.18 -7.72
N ILE A 328 -21.67 -2.89 -7.95
CA ILE A 328 -20.73 -1.84 -7.54
C ILE A 328 -20.94 -1.53 -6.05
N GLY A 329 -20.33 -2.32 -5.16
CA GLY A 329 -20.23 -2.02 -3.73
C GLY A 329 -19.36 -0.80 -3.41
N GLY A 330 -18.58 -0.32 -4.39
CA GLY A 330 -17.68 0.83 -4.26
C GLY A 330 -16.39 0.64 -5.05
N PHE A 331 -15.56 1.69 -5.10
CA PHE A 331 -14.23 1.63 -5.71
C PHE A 331 -13.23 2.62 -5.09
N GLY A 332 -11.97 2.51 -5.47
CA GLY A 332 -10.84 3.09 -4.77
C GLY A 332 -9.76 3.68 -5.67
N LEU A 333 -9.32 4.87 -5.31
CA LEU A 333 -8.24 5.61 -5.93
C LEU A 333 -6.95 5.48 -5.11
N ALA A 334 -5.83 5.34 -5.81
CA ALA A 334 -4.48 5.42 -5.25
C ALA A 334 -3.92 6.81 -5.55
N LEU A 335 -3.45 7.52 -4.53
CA LEU A 335 -2.96 8.90 -4.64
C LEU A 335 -1.50 9.00 -4.19
N VAL A 336 -0.81 10.06 -4.61
CA VAL A 336 0.46 10.47 -4.01
C VAL A 336 0.26 10.69 -2.51
N GLN A 337 1.20 10.20 -1.69
CA GLN A 337 1.11 10.33 -0.24
C GLN A 337 1.20 11.79 0.26
N ASP A 338 0.99 11.96 1.57
CA ASP A 338 1.21 13.20 2.30
C ASP A 338 0.45 14.41 1.72
N THR A 339 1.13 15.36 1.09
CA THR A 339 0.52 16.58 0.56
C THR A 339 -0.53 16.29 -0.49
N GLY A 340 -0.24 15.39 -1.45
CA GLY A 340 -1.19 15.04 -2.50
C GLY A 340 -2.49 14.46 -1.95
N LEU A 341 -2.39 13.50 -1.03
CA LEU A 341 -3.54 12.88 -0.37
C LEU A 341 -4.34 13.91 0.47
N ALA A 342 -3.65 14.79 1.21
CA ALA A 342 -4.29 15.80 2.04
C ALA A 342 -5.02 16.89 1.22
N GLU A 343 -4.48 17.27 0.07
CA GLU A 343 -5.10 18.23 -0.85
C GLU A 343 -6.37 17.68 -1.48
N VAL A 344 -6.31 16.45 -2.02
CA VAL A 344 -7.47 15.80 -2.61
C VAL A 344 -8.56 15.56 -1.56
N TYR A 345 -8.19 15.21 -0.33
CA TYR A 345 -9.13 15.10 0.78
C TYR A 345 -9.85 16.41 1.09
N LYS A 346 -9.13 17.53 1.20
CA LYS A 346 -9.75 18.86 1.41
C LYS A 346 -10.66 19.26 0.26
N TYR A 347 -10.27 18.91 -0.97
CA TYR A 347 -11.10 19.15 -2.15
C TYR A 347 -12.38 18.31 -2.12
N MET A 348 -12.29 17.05 -1.67
CA MET A 348 -13.45 16.19 -1.47
C MET A 348 -14.41 16.74 -0.41
N GLU A 349 -13.90 17.25 0.72
CA GLU A 349 -14.73 17.92 1.74
C GLU A 349 -15.44 19.16 1.18
N LYS A 350 -14.77 19.92 0.30
CA LYS A 350 -15.38 21.06 -0.38
C LYS A 350 -16.45 20.64 -1.38
N LEU A 351 -16.24 19.52 -2.07
CA LEU A 351 -17.13 19.04 -3.13
C LEU A 351 -18.40 18.40 -2.57
N LEU A 352 -18.27 17.56 -1.54
CA LEU A 352 -19.38 16.79 -0.97
C LEU A 352 -19.97 17.43 0.30
N GLY A 353 -19.27 18.38 0.92
CA GLY A 353 -19.56 18.85 2.27
C GLY A 353 -18.86 17.97 3.31
N ARG A 354 -18.34 18.61 4.38
CA ARG A 354 -17.59 17.93 5.45
C ARG A 354 -18.39 16.80 6.10
N GLU A 355 -19.71 16.96 6.15
CA GLU A 355 -20.70 16.04 6.71
C GLU A 355 -21.02 14.84 5.81
N HIS A 356 -20.39 14.71 4.64
CA HIS A 356 -20.51 13.56 3.73
C HIS A 356 -19.18 12.81 3.51
N VAL A 357 -18.12 13.24 4.19
CA VAL A 357 -16.76 12.68 4.04
C VAL A 357 -16.25 12.14 5.38
N LEU A 358 -15.75 10.91 5.38
CA LEU A 358 -15.17 10.24 6.53
C LEU A 358 -13.65 10.07 6.33
N CYS A 359 -12.87 10.31 7.38
CA CYS A 359 -11.46 9.94 7.44
C CYS A 359 -11.34 8.71 8.35
N TYR A 360 -10.81 7.61 7.82
CA TYR A 360 -10.54 6.41 8.58
C TYR A 360 -9.07 6.42 9.05
N GLY A 361 -8.90 6.54 10.37
CA GLY A 361 -7.69 6.15 11.10
C GLY A 361 -7.98 4.99 12.06
N ASP A 362 -7.01 4.63 12.89
CA ASP A 362 -7.18 3.56 13.89
C ASP A 362 -8.25 3.97 14.94
N LYS A 363 -9.49 3.56 14.66
CA LYS A 363 -10.63 3.30 15.57
C LYS A 363 -11.60 4.44 15.95
N LEU A 364 -11.41 5.70 15.55
CA LEU A 364 -12.34 6.79 15.94
C LEU A 364 -12.60 7.76 14.77
N ILE A 365 -13.87 8.05 14.48
CA ILE A 365 -14.27 9.07 13.49
C ILE A 365 -15.02 10.22 14.22
N PRO A 366 -14.38 11.37 14.46
CA PRO A 366 -15.06 12.55 15.00
C PRO A 366 -16.14 13.07 14.03
N GLY A 367 -17.33 13.41 14.53
CA GLY A 367 -18.43 13.98 13.73
C GLY A 367 -19.31 12.95 12.99
N SER A 368 -19.08 11.66 13.23
CA SER A 368 -19.78 10.57 12.56
C SER A 368 -21.18 10.27 13.11
N GLU A 369 -21.54 10.87 14.25
CA GLU A 369 -22.89 10.83 14.82
C GLU A 369 -23.97 11.36 13.85
N LYS A 370 -23.59 12.26 12.94
CA LYS A 370 -24.49 12.84 11.94
C LYS A 370 -24.96 11.84 10.89
N PHE A 371 -24.23 10.75 10.68
CA PHE A 371 -24.59 9.68 9.76
C PHE A 371 -25.47 8.60 10.40
N LEU A 372 -25.61 8.60 11.74
CA LEU A 372 -26.52 7.69 12.44
C LEU A 372 -27.99 7.87 12.03
N LYS A 373 -28.33 9.01 11.41
CA LYS A 373 -29.65 9.26 10.84
C LYS A 373 -29.98 8.34 9.65
N TYR A 374 -28.96 7.80 8.98
CA TYR A 374 -29.16 6.87 7.87
C TYR A 374 -29.34 5.45 8.43
N PRO A 375 -30.51 4.81 8.19
CA PRO A 375 -30.81 3.50 8.75
C PRO A 375 -29.77 2.43 8.42
N ASP A 376 -29.16 2.50 7.24
CA ASP A 376 -28.18 1.52 6.80
C ASP A 376 -26.83 1.68 7.52
N VAL A 377 -26.40 2.92 7.77
CA VAL A 377 -25.23 3.22 8.62
C VAL A 377 -25.47 2.73 10.05
N TYR A 378 -26.68 2.92 10.60
CA TYR A 378 -27.02 2.47 11.95
C TYR A 378 -27.02 0.93 12.08
N LYS A 379 -27.44 0.20 11.04
CA LYS A 379 -27.39 -1.27 11.01
C LYS A 379 -25.95 -1.80 11.05
N CYS A 380 -25.03 -1.10 10.39
CA CYS A 380 -23.60 -1.44 10.34
C CYS A 380 -22.88 -1.29 11.71
N LEU A 381 -23.54 -0.74 12.72
CA LEU A 381 -22.99 -0.59 14.08
C LEU A 381 -23.15 -1.87 14.90
N ASN A 382 -22.07 -2.25 15.60
CA ASN A 382 -22.13 -3.33 16.58
C ASN A 382 -23.07 -2.98 17.74
N ALA A 383 -23.71 -3.99 18.34
CA ALA A 383 -24.73 -3.83 19.39
C ALA A 383 -24.23 -3.13 20.68
N LYS A 384 -22.91 -3.04 20.89
CA LYS A 384 -22.28 -2.26 21.98
C LYS A 384 -22.16 -0.77 21.62
N ASP A 385 -21.86 -0.46 20.37
CA ASP A 385 -21.69 0.93 19.88
C ASP A 385 -23.04 1.64 19.66
N ARG A 386 -24.12 0.88 19.43
CA ARG A 386 -25.51 1.40 19.40
C ARG A 386 -25.98 1.99 20.73
N ARG A 387 -25.34 1.63 21.84
CA ARG A 387 -25.73 2.03 23.21
C ARG A 387 -24.94 3.20 23.78
N TRP A 388 -23.93 3.71 23.06
CA TRP A 388 -22.97 4.66 23.64
C TRP A 388 -22.56 5.80 22.71
N PRO A 389 -23.38 6.86 22.55
CA PRO A 389 -22.92 8.12 21.99
C PRO A 389 -22.49 9.05 23.15
N ALA A 390 -21.48 8.67 23.94
CA ALA A 390 -20.87 9.65 24.84
C ALA A 390 -19.86 10.47 24.02
N ASN A 391 -20.22 11.71 23.71
CA ASN A 391 -19.37 12.76 23.14
C ASN A 391 -19.18 12.79 21.61
N GLY A 392 -20.14 12.31 20.81
CA GLY A 392 -20.13 12.56 19.35
C GLY A 392 -18.98 11.84 18.61
N THR A 393 -18.66 10.61 19.00
CA THR A 393 -17.70 9.78 18.27
C THR A 393 -18.21 8.35 18.22
N VAL A 394 -18.43 7.82 17.02
CA VAL A 394 -18.91 6.46 16.80
C VAL A 394 -17.76 5.61 16.25
N ARG A 395 -17.60 4.38 16.77
CA ARG A 395 -16.63 3.41 16.25
C ARG A 395 -17.30 2.59 15.16
N PHE A 396 -16.72 2.59 13.96
CA PHE A 396 -17.19 1.78 12.85
C PHE A 396 -16.21 0.65 12.54
N ASN A 397 -16.74 -0.52 12.22
CA ASN A 397 -15.98 -1.54 11.51
C ASN A 397 -16.07 -1.24 10.00
N TYR A 398 -14.94 -0.90 9.38
CA TYR A 398 -14.83 -0.58 7.95
C TYR A 398 -15.46 -1.66 7.06
N HIS A 399 -15.23 -2.94 7.37
CA HIS A 399 -15.74 -4.07 6.58
C HIS A 399 -17.26 -4.18 6.64
N SER A 400 -17.89 -3.70 7.71
CA SER A 400 -19.35 -3.78 7.86
C SER A 400 -20.11 -2.73 7.06
N ILE A 401 -19.47 -1.62 6.65
CA ILE A 401 -20.10 -0.56 5.84
C ILE A 401 -19.93 -0.82 4.35
N MET A 402 -18.76 -1.32 3.95
CA MET A 402 -18.39 -1.52 2.53
C MET A 402 -19.34 -2.46 1.77
N ASP A 403 -19.96 -3.41 2.46
CA ASP A 403 -20.87 -4.37 1.83
C ASP A 403 -22.29 -3.81 1.63
N ASP A 404 -22.67 -2.78 2.41
CA ASP A 404 -24.04 -2.23 2.45
C ASP A 404 -24.13 -0.79 1.87
N MET A 405 -23.01 -0.16 1.52
CA MET A 405 -22.96 1.22 1.03
C MET A 405 -22.04 1.42 -0.17
N LEU A 406 -22.52 2.21 -1.14
CA LEU A 406 -21.70 2.72 -2.23
C LEU A 406 -20.60 3.65 -1.69
N SER A 407 -19.34 3.26 -1.91
CA SER A 407 -18.18 3.92 -1.30
C SER A 407 -17.12 4.34 -2.31
N LEU A 408 -16.57 5.55 -2.15
CA LEU A 408 -15.35 5.99 -2.83
C LEU A 408 -14.21 6.06 -1.81
N THR A 409 -13.19 5.25 -2.02
CA THR A 409 -12.04 5.18 -1.10
C THR A 409 -10.78 5.81 -1.70
N MET A 410 -9.97 6.48 -0.89
CA MET A 410 -8.71 7.08 -1.34
C MET A 410 -7.57 6.74 -0.39
N ASN A 411 -6.49 6.20 -0.94
CA ASN A 411 -5.32 5.77 -0.17
C ASN A 411 -4.04 6.34 -0.76
N GLY A 412 -3.09 6.68 0.10
CA GLY A 412 -1.73 6.99 -0.32
C GLY A 412 -1.01 5.77 -0.91
N ASN A 413 -0.19 5.97 -1.94
CA ASN A 413 0.57 4.93 -2.61
C ASN A 413 2.01 5.38 -2.85
N ASP A 414 2.97 4.65 -2.25
CA ASP A 414 4.40 5.02 -2.33
C ASP A 414 4.95 4.96 -3.76
N ALA A 415 4.46 4.05 -4.61
CA ALA A 415 4.94 3.96 -5.98
C ALA A 415 4.53 5.18 -6.81
N LEU A 416 3.32 5.74 -6.57
CA LEU A 416 2.90 7.01 -7.17
C LEU A 416 3.69 8.19 -6.60
N THR A 417 3.97 8.21 -5.30
CA THR A 417 4.86 9.20 -4.70
C THR A 417 6.24 9.16 -5.37
N MET A 418 6.78 7.96 -5.60
CA MET A 418 8.07 7.80 -6.29
C MET A 418 8.02 8.32 -7.74
N VAL A 419 6.95 8.04 -8.47
CA VAL A 419 6.75 8.57 -9.83
C VAL A 419 6.67 10.11 -9.82
N HIS A 420 5.98 10.70 -8.85
CA HIS A 420 5.90 12.14 -8.68
C HIS A 420 7.28 12.76 -8.35
N GLU A 421 8.03 12.17 -7.41
CA GLU A 421 9.39 12.61 -7.10
C GLU A 421 10.33 12.52 -8.32
N LEU A 422 10.23 11.45 -9.10
CA LEU A 422 10.99 11.29 -10.35
C LEU A 422 10.67 12.39 -11.36
N GLN A 423 9.38 12.73 -11.51
CA GLN A 423 8.97 13.84 -12.36
C GLN A 423 9.52 15.18 -11.86
N ASN A 424 9.46 15.44 -10.56
CA ASN A 424 9.99 16.67 -9.96
C ASN A 424 11.51 16.80 -10.15
N LEU A 425 12.25 15.70 -9.98
CA LEU A 425 13.70 15.68 -10.10
C LEU A 425 14.20 15.81 -11.54
N THR A 426 13.44 15.30 -12.51
CA THR A 426 13.90 15.16 -13.91
C THR A 426 13.19 16.07 -14.90
N GLY A 427 12.00 16.58 -14.57
CA GLY A 427 11.09 17.27 -15.48
C GLY A 427 10.46 16.37 -16.56
N ILE A 428 10.74 15.05 -16.55
CA ILE A 428 10.21 14.10 -17.53
C ILE A 428 8.80 13.70 -17.12
N ASN A 429 7.83 13.84 -18.02
CA ASN A 429 6.47 13.36 -17.80
C ASN A 429 6.44 11.81 -17.78
N PRO A 430 6.10 11.16 -16.67
CA PRO A 430 6.07 9.69 -16.59
C PRO A 430 5.03 9.04 -17.52
N GLN A 431 3.99 9.77 -17.93
CA GLN A 431 2.96 9.26 -18.85
C GLN A 431 3.46 9.11 -20.29
N SER A 432 4.55 9.77 -20.68
CA SER A 432 5.12 9.63 -22.03
C SER A 432 6.08 8.43 -22.16
N ILE A 433 6.36 7.72 -21.07
CA ILE A 433 7.26 6.57 -21.07
C ILE A 433 6.59 5.37 -21.75
N PRO A 434 7.20 4.78 -22.79
CA PRO A 434 6.63 3.64 -23.49
C PRO A 434 6.71 2.36 -22.65
N PHE A 435 5.66 1.54 -22.71
CA PHE A 435 5.58 0.26 -21.97
C PHE A 435 6.26 -0.93 -22.66
N ASN A 436 6.88 -0.69 -23.83
CA ASN A 436 7.63 -1.69 -24.59
C ASN A 436 9.12 -1.32 -24.74
N ASP A 437 9.66 -0.41 -23.92
CA ASP A 437 11.10 -0.11 -23.92
C ASP A 437 11.90 -1.37 -23.53
N ALA A 438 12.65 -1.92 -24.48
CA ALA A 438 13.36 -3.17 -24.31
C ALA A 438 14.41 -3.12 -23.19
N ARG A 439 15.06 -1.97 -22.96
CA ARG A 439 16.07 -1.83 -21.90
C ARG A 439 15.41 -1.79 -20.54
N ALA A 440 14.31 -1.05 -20.37
CA ALA A 440 13.56 -0.99 -19.13
C ALA A 440 12.92 -2.36 -18.80
N LEU A 441 12.34 -3.05 -19.79
CA LEU A 441 11.81 -4.42 -19.62
C LEU A 441 12.91 -5.42 -19.21
N SER A 442 14.11 -5.30 -19.77
CA SER A 442 15.21 -6.23 -19.46
C SER A 442 15.67 -6.21 -17.99
N VAL A 443 15.36 -5.14 -17.24
CA VAL A 443 15.62 -5.04 -15.80
C VAL A 443 14.89 -6.12 -15.01
N PHE A 444 13.74 -6.59 -15.50
CA PHE A 444 12.97 -7.65 -14.88
C PHE A 444 13.52 -9.05 -15.13
N CYS A 445 14.48 -9.19 -16.05
CA CYS A 445 15.10 -10.48 -16.40
C CYS A 445 16.59 -10.55 -16.05
N SER A 446 17.29 -9.42 -16.01
CA SER A 446 18.74 -9.38 -15.84
C SER A 446 19.20 -8.09 -15.17
N THR A 447 20.47 -8.03 -14.82
CA THR A 447 21.15 -6.84 -14.28
C THR A 447 21.93 -6.06 -15.35
N ASP A 448 21.96 -6.55 -16.60
CA ASP A 448 22.82 -6.03 -17.67
C ASP A 448 22.51 -4.56 -18.01
N ALA A 449 21.22 -4.20 -18.07
CA ALA A 449 20.80 -2.82 -18.33
C ALA A 449 21.27 -1.82 -17.26
N LEU A 450 21.64 -2.31 -16.07
CA LEU A 450 22.14 -1.50 -14.96
C LEU A 450 23.67 -1.36 -14.97
N GLY A 451 24.38 -2.10 -15.84
CA GLY A 451 25.84 -2.08 -15.94
C GLY A 451 26.57 -2.81 -14.80
N ILE A 452 25.87 -3.70 -14.08
CA ILE A 452 26.41 -4.48 -12.97
C ILE A 452 26.13 -5.97 -13.21
N THR A 453 27.05 -6.82 -12.76
CA THR A 453 26.92 -8.28 -12.89
C THR A 453 26.33 -8.88 -11.62
N PRO A 454 25.61 -10.02 -11.68
CA PRO A 454 25.15 -10.74 -10.49
C PRO A 454 26.29 -11.10 -9.52
N SER A 455 27.50 -11.39 -10.04
CA SER A 455 28.67 -11.70 -9.20
C SER A 455 29.07 -10.52 -8.31
N LYS A 456 29.11 -9.29 -8.86
CA LYS A 456 29.41 -8.08 -8.08
C LYS A 456 28.38 -7.81 -6.99
N LEU A 457 27.11 -8.10 -7.26
CA LEU A 457 26.06 -7.99 -6.24
C LEU A 457 26.26 -9.02 -5.13
N ALA A 458 26.58 -10.27 -5.50
CA ALA A 458 26.83 -11.37 -4.56
C ALA A 458 28.07 -11.13 -3.67
N ASP A 459 29.01 -10.27 -4.08
CA ASP A 459 30.15 -9.88 -3.24
C ASP A 459 29.74 -9.12 -1.98
N VAL A 460 28.55 -8.49 -1.98
CA VAL A 460 28.04 -7.64 -0.88
C VAL A 460 26.74 -8.17 -0.31
N ILE A 461 25.78 -8.55 -1.16
CA ILE A 461 24.44 -8.98 -0.76
C ILE A 461 24.49 -10.46 -0.38
N VAL A 462 24.55 -10.72 0.93
CA VAL A 462 24.66 -12.07 1.50
C VAL A 462 23.28 -12.76 1.46
N ASN A 463 23.25 -14.04 1.07
CA ASN A 463 22.06 -14.93 1.02
C ASN A 463 21.00 -14.68 -0.07
N GLY A 464 21.25 -13.78 -1.02
CA GLY A 464 20.40 -13.60 -2.19
C GLY A 464 21.19 -13.76 -3.48
N LYS A 465 20.87 -14.75 -4.30
CA LYS A 465 21.31 -14.74 -5.70
C LYS A 465 20.49 -13.65 -6.39
N VAL A 466 21.02 -12.43 -6.47
CA VAL A 466 20.34 -11.34 -7.17
C VAL A 466 20.73 -11.41 -8.65
N THR A 467 19.88 -12.01 -9.48
CA THR A 467 20.15 -12.14 -10.91
C THR A 467 19.38 -11.16 -11.79
N VAL A 468 18.31 -10.58 -11.27
CA VAL A 468 17.47 -9.57 -11.93
C VAL A 468 17.73 -8.17 -11.37
N GLY A 469 17.50 -7.13 -12.17
CA GLY A 469 17.74 -5.72 -11.83
C GLY A 469 16.63 -5.05 -11.02
N THR A 470 15.73 -5.78 -10.36
CA THR A 470 14.50 -5.23 -9.79
C THR A 470 14.62 -4.72 -8.35
N LEU A 471 15.82 -4.71 -7.76
CA LEU A 471 16.05 -4.12 -6.42
C LEU A 471 15.41 -2.72 -6.32
N GLY A 472 14.64 -2.49 -5.26
CA GLY A 472 13.95 -1.21 -5.04
C GLY A 472 12.80 -0.90 -6.01
N LEU A 473 12.43 -1.80 -6.94
CA LEU A 473 11.23 -1.62 -7.77
C LEU A 473 9.97 -2.03 -6.98
N PRO A 474 8.94 -1.17 -6.89
CA PRO A 474 7.73 -1.46 -6.12
C PRO A 474 7.05 -2.75 -6.58
N GLY A 475 6.81 -3.68 -5.66
CA GLY A 475 6.22 -5.00 -5.94
C GLY A 475 7.18 -6.02 -6.56
N TYR A 476 8.19 -5.61 -7.33
CA TYR A 476 9.07 -6.53 -8.06
C TYR A 476 10.46 -6.74 -7.43
N GLY A 477 10.84 -5.92 -6.44
CA GLY A 477 12.14 -6.03 -5.77
C GLY A 477 12.22 -7.00 -4.59
N THR A 478 11.10 -7.60 -4.16
CA THR A 478 11.10 -8.52 -3.02
C THR A 478 11.78 -9.85 -3.38
N PRO A 479 12.35 -10.59 -2.40
CA PRO A 479 12.95 -11.90 -2.66
C PRO A 479 12.00 -12.87 -3.39
N PHE A 480 10.73 -12.92 -2.97
CA PHE A 480 9.71 -13.74 -3.64
C PHE A 480 9.51 -13.31 -5.10
N ALA A 481 9.31 -12.01 -5.35
CA ALA A 481 9.09 -11.49 -6.71
C ALA A 481 10.28 -11.75 -7.62
N ARG A 482 11.51 -11.57 -7.12
CA ARG A 482 12.74 -11.92 -7.84
C ARG A 482 12.78 -13.40 -8.20
N GLY A 483 12.42 -14.29 -7.28
CA GLY A 483 12.33 -15.73 -7.56
C GLY A 483 11.30 -16.08 -8.66
N VAL A 484 10.15 -15.40 -8.67
CA VAL A 484 9.15 -15.55 -9.76
C VAL A 484 9.74 -15.08 -11.09
N LEU A 485 10.38 -13.90 -11.11
CA LEU A 485 11.01 -13.34 -12.31
C LEU A 485 12.13 -14.24 -12.86
N GLU A 486 12.92 -14.84 -11.97
CA GLU A 486 13.97 -15.80 -12.33
C GLU A 486 13.42 -17.06 -12.98
N ASP A 487 12.32 -17.59 -12.44
CA ASP A 487 11.65 -18.77 -13.00
C ASP A 487 10.95 -18.48 -14.35
N VAL A 488 10.43 -17.26 -14.52
CA VAL A 488 9.57 -16.88 -15.66
C VAL A 488 10.32 -16.24 -16.83
N GLN A 489 11.26 -15.34 -16.54
CA GLN A 489 11.95 -14.50 -17.54
C GLN A 489 10.97 -13.74 -18.47
N PRO A 490 10.18 -12.78 -17.93
CA PRO A 490 9.09 -12.15 -18.67
C PRO A 490 9.58 -11.30 -19.85
N LYS A 491 9.00 -11.51 -21.03
CA LYS A 491 9.45 -10.91 -22.30
C LYS A 491 8.74 -9.61 -22.67
N ASN A 492 7.53 -9.41 -22.14
CA ASN A 492 6.64 -8.33 -22.53
C ASN A 492 5.81 -7.82 -21.33
N PHE A 493 4.94 -6.85 -21.56
CA PHE A 493 4.18 -6.19 -20.51
C PHE A 493 3.11 -7.13 -19.93
N SER A 494 2.39 -7.91 -20.73
CA SER A 494 1.36 -8.82 -20.18
C SER A 494 1.95 -9.92 -19.29
N GLU A 495 3.15 -10.41 -19.58
CA GLU A 495 3.87 -11.35 -18.70
C GLU A 495 4.27 -10.69 -17.36
N LEU A 496 4.63 -9.39 -17.35
CA LEU A 496 4.83 -8.66 -16.09
C LEU A 496 3.52 -8.55 -15.28
N VAL A 497 2.39 -8.34 -15.95
CA VAL A 497 1.07 -8.36 -15.28
C VAL A 497 0.80 -9.72 -14.63
N LYS A 498 1.15 -10.84 -15.28
CA LYS A 498 1.05 -12.19 -14.69
C LYS A 498 1.91 -12.32 -13.44
N VAL A 499 3.18 -11.85 -13.49
CA VAL A 499 4.09 -11.85 -12.33
C VAL A 499 3.48 -11.09 -11.16
N SER A 500 2.85 -9.94 -11.40
CA SER A 500 2.13 -9.22 -10.35
C SER A 500 0.98 -10.06 -9.76
N GLY A 501 0.18 -10.73 -10.59
CA GLY A 501 -0.90 -11.61 -10.14
C GLY A 501 -0.42 -12.76 -9.24
N PHE A 502 0.70 -13.41 -9.61
CA PHE A 502 1.30 -14.52 -8.86
C PHE A 502 1.71 -14.15 -7.43
N ARG A 503 2.11 -12.90 -7.18
CA ARG A 503 2.50 -12.43 -5.84
C ARG A 503 1.35 -12.21 -4.89
N HIS A 504 0.17 -11.90 -5.40
CA HIS A 504 -0.96 -11.47 -4.58
C HIS A 504 -1.99 -12.59 -4.35
N GLY A 505 -1.95 -13.66 -5.13
CA GLY A 505 -2.89 -14.78 -5.02
C GLY A 505 -2.40 -15.91 -4.11
N THR A 506 -3.30 -16.48 -3.31
CA THR A 506 -3.02 -17.68 -2.50
C THR A 506 -3.34 -18.94 -3.30
N GLY A 507 -2.40 -19.88 -3.37
CA GLY A 507 -2.53 -21.10 -4.18
C GLY A 507 -2.42 -20.85 -5.69
N VAL A 508 -1.88 -19.69 -6.10
CA VAL A 508 -1.71 -19.31 -7.51
C VAL A 508 -0.34 -19.73 -8.04
N TRP A 509 0.74 -19.39 -7.33
CA TRP A 509 2.11 -19.66 -7.78
C TRP A 509 2.66 -21.01 -7.32
N VAL A 510 2.94 -21.13 -6.02
CA VAL A 510 3.57 -22.31 -5.40
C VAL A 510 2.64 -23.52 -5.53
N ASN A 511 3.20 -24.67 -5.93
CA ASN A 511 2.47 -25.93 -6.16
C ASN A 511 1.33 -25.84 -7.21
N ASN A 512 1.37 -24.81 -8.07
CA ASN A 512 0.38 -24.54 -9.10
C ASN A 512 1.02 -23.97 -10.38
N ALA A 513 0.87 -22.67 -10.67
CA ALA A 513 1.37 -22.08 -11.92
C ALA A 513 2.88 -22.28 -12.12
N ARG A 514 3.65 -22.27 -11.03
CA ARG A 514 5.10 -22.53 -11.08
C ARG A 514 5.41 -23.91 -11.67
N ASP A 515 4.71 -24.95 -11.23
CA ASP A 515 4.96 -26.32 -11.66
C ASP A 515 4.48 -26.54 -13.09
N LEU A 516 3.35 -25.92 -13.46
CA LEU A 516 2.83 -25.95 -14.83
C LEU A 516 3.83 -25.34 -15.82
N ILE A 517 4.49 -24.24 -15.44
CA ILE A 517 5.52 -23.59 -16.25
C ILE A 517 6.80 -24.42 -16.26
N LYS A 518 7.31 -24.85 -15.09
CA LYS A 518 8.58 -25.57 -14.98
C LYS A 518 8.56 -26.95 -15.64
N ASN A 519 7.41 -27.60 -15.71
CA ASN A 519 7.24 -28.89 -16.37
C ASN A 519 6.89 -28.76 -17.86
N ASP A 520 6.93 -27.54 -18.42
CA ASP A 520 6.52 -27.23 -19.81
C ASP A 520 5.08 -27.69 -20.14
N THR A 521 4.20 -27.81 -19.14
CA THR A 521 2.80 -28.21 -19.32
C THR A 521 1.98 -27.09 -19.95
N VAL A 522 2.19 -25.85 -19.51
CA VAL A 522 1.46 -24.65 -19.95
C VAL A 522 2.43 -23.48 -20.00
N LYS A 523 2.31 -22.65 -21.03
CA LYS A 523 3.13 -21.43 -21.14
C LYS A 523 2.61 -20.33 -20.23
N ILE A 524 3.45 -19.35 -19.91
CA ILE A 524 3.07 -18.26 -18.99
C ILE A 524 1.85 -17.46 -19.47
N GLU A 525 1.67 -17.31 -20.77
CA GLU A 525 0.60 -16.53 -21.36
C GLU A 525 -0.79 -17.11 -21.00
N GLU A 526 -0.86 -18.44 -20.85
CA GLU A 526 -2.10 -19.19 -20.61
C GLU A 526 -2.39 -19.47 -19.13
N VAL A 527 -1.39 -19.47 -18.24
CA VAL A 527 -1.61 -19.78 -16.83
C VAL A 527 -2.47 -18.74 -16.11
N ILE A 528 -3.18 -19.19 -15.08
CA ILE A 528 -4.07 -18.35 -14.27
C ILE A 528 -3.25 -17.51 -13.29
N SER A 529 -3.37 -16.18 -13.40
CA SER A 529 -2.74 -15.21 -12.47
C SER A 529 -3.76 -14.21 -11.89
N THR A 530 -4.85 -13.96 -12.62
CA THR A 530 -5.93 -13.07 -12.22
C THR A 530 -7.28 -13.71 -12.52
N ARG A 531 -8.35 -13.20 -11.90
CA ARG A 531 -9.70 -13.78 -12.08
C ARG A 531 -10.21 -13.67 -13.52
N GLU A 532 -9.80 -12.62 -14.22
CA GLU A 532 -10.13 -12.39 -15.62
C GLU A 532 -9.51 -13.45 -16.53
N ASP A 533 -8.35 -14.03 -16.17
CA ASP A 533 -7.80 -15.18 -16.89
C ASP A 533 -8.80 -16.35 -16.88
N VAL A 534 -9.49 -16.59 -15.76
CA VAL A 534 -10.50 -17.66 -15.65
C VAL A 534 -11.70 -17.38 -16.55
N MET A 535 -12.31 -16.19 -16.40
CA MET A 535 -13.50 -15.85 -17.16
C MET A 535 -13.22 -15.82 -18.67
N ASN A 536 -12.15 -15.15 -19.09
CA ASN A 536 -11.81 -15.05 -20.50
C ASN A 536 -11.49 -16.44 -21.06
N TYR A 537 -10.69 -17.25 -20.37
CA TYR A 537 -10.34 -18.59 -20.86
C TYR A 537 -11.59 -19.45 -21.11
N LEU A 538 -12.54 -19.47 -20.17
CA LEU A 538 -13.78 -20.23 -20.31
C LEU A 538 -14.65 -19.73 -21.47
N VAL A 539 -14.78 -18.40 -21.64
CA VAL A 539 -15.51 -17.82 -22.77
C VAL A 539 -14.86 -18.18 -24.11
N HIS A 540 -13.52 -18.17 -24.21
CA HIS A 540 -12.81 -18.57 -25.43
C HIS A 540 -12.97 -20.07 -25.73
N HIS A 541 -13.27 -20.90 -24.72
CA HIS A 541 -13.59 -22.32 -24.88
C HIS A 541 -15.09 -22.57 -25.10
N GLY A 542 -15.91 -21.53 -25.30
CA GLY A 542 -17.33 -21.65 -25.61
C GLY A 542 -18.23 -21.90 -24.40
N VAL A 543 -17.74 -21.67 -23.18
CA VAL A 543 -18.57 -21.72 -21.97
C VAL A 543 -19.40 -20.44 -21.86
N GLU A 544 -20.69 -20.58 -21.53
CA GLU A 544 -21.62 -19.46 -21.43
C GLU A 544 -21.14 -18.38 -20.44
N SER A 545 -21.48 -17.11 -20.71
CA SER A 545 -20.98 -15.97 -19.93
C SER A 545 -21.38 -16.03 -18.45
N LEU A 546 -22.59 -16.52 -18.16
CA LEU A 546 -23.09 -16.69 -16.79
C LEU A 546 -22.29 -17.73 -16.01
N THR A 547 -22.04 -18.88 -16.63
CA THR A 547 -21.21 -19.95 -16.05
C THR A 547 -19.79 -19.48 -15.86
N SER A 548 -19.18 -18.87 -16.88
CA SER A 548 -17.82 -18.35 -16.84
C SER A 548 -17.62 -17.33 -15.71
N PHE A 549 -18.57 -16.40 -15.56
CA PHE A 549 -18.57 -15.43 -14.46
C PHE A 549 -18.72 -16.11 -13.09
N THR A 550 -19.61 -17.09 -12.97
CA THR A 550 -19.87 -17.80 -11.71
C THR A 550 -18.65 -18.61 -11.26
N VAL A 551 -18.01 -19.33 -12.19
CA VAL A 551 -16.78 -20.08 -11.92
C VAL A 551 -15.65 -19.14 -11.52
N MET A 552 -15.44 -18.04 -12.27
CA MET A 552 -14.48 -17.00 -11.89
C MET A 552 -14.70 -16.51 -10.46
N GLU A 553 -15.94 -16.16 -10.11
CA GLU A 553 -16.31 -15.65 -8.79
C GLU A 553 -16.11 -16.68 -7.67
N ASN A 554 -16.31 -17.97 -7.94
CA ASN A 554 -16.05 -19.04 -6.99
C ASN A 554 -14.54 -19.26 -6.79
N VAL A 555 -13.78 -19.37 -7.88
CA VAL A 555 -12.33 -19.59 -7.85
C VAL A 555 -11.62 -18.44 -7.14
N ARG A 556 -11.99 -17.18 -7.41
CA ARG A 556 -11.36 -16.02 -6.76
C ARG A 556 -11.57 -15.94 -5.26
N LYS A 557 -12.60 -16.63 -4.75
CA LYS A 557 -12.96 -16.75 -3.33
C LYS A 557 -12.52 -18.08 -2.71
N GLY A 558 -11.73 -18.89 -3.43
CA GLY A 558 -11.22 -20.17 -2.95
C GLY A 558 -12.26 -21.26 -2.79
N LYS A 559 -13.42 -21.12 -3.46
CA LYS A 559 -14.51 -22.11 -3.43
C LYS A 559 -14.31 -23.22 -4.47
N GLY A 560 -13.32 -23.08 -5.35
CA GLY A 560 -13.10 -23.97 -6.49
C GLY A 560 -14.07 -23.69 -7.62
N ILE A 561 -14.39 -24.72 -8.41
CA ILE A 561 -15.32 -24.64 -9.56
C ILE A 561 -16.78 -24.81 -9.09
N GLU A 562 -16.96 -25.41 -7.92
CA GLU A 562 -18.26 -25.73 -7.34
C GLU A 562 -18.58 -24.79 -6.17
N SER A 563 -19.86 -24.69 -5.85
CA SER A 563 -20.33 -24.08 -4.61
C SER A 563 -21.44 -24.94 -4.01
N LYS A 564 -21.86 -24.67 -2.76
CA LYS A 564 -23.02 -25.35 -2.13
C LYS A 564 -24.31 -25.29 -2.97
N ARG A 565 -24.38 -24.43 -4.00
CA ARG A 565 -25.57 -24.18 -4.83
C ARG A 565 -25.33 -24.37 -6.33
N SER A 566 -24.13 -24.73 -6.78
CA SER A 566 -23.80 -24.83 -8.21
C SER A 566 -22.67 -25.82 -8.49
N ASN A 567 -22.81 -26.67 -9.52
CA ASN A 567 -21.75 -27.51 -10.05
C ASN A 567 -21.65 -27.27 -11.56
N HIS A 568 -20.48 -26.84 -12.03
CA HIS A 568 -20.22 -26.49 -13.42
C HIS A 568 -19.22 -27.44 -14.10
N LEU A 569 -18.76 -28.50 -13.42
CA LEU A 569 -17.73 -29.40 -13.95
C LEU A 569 -18.16 -30.04 -15.27
N ALA A 570 -19.39 -30.56 -15.35
CA ALA A 570 -19.92 -31.18 -16.56
C ALA A 570 -20.00 -30.21 -17.75
N GLU A 571 -20.27 -28.93 -17.49
CA GLU A 571 -20.31 -27.89 -18.54
C GLU A 571 -18.90 -27.55 -19.04
N LEU A 572 -17.93 -27.46 -18.13
CA LEU A 572 -16.52 -27.27 -18.46
C LEU A 572 -15.96 -28.47 -19.24
N GLU A 573 -16.29 -29.69 -18.84
CA GLU A 573 -15.92 -30.92 -19.55
C GLU A 573 -16.54 -30.98 -20.95
N ALA A 574 -17.83 -30.63 -21.09
CA ALA A 574 -18.52 -30.56 -22.38
C ALA A 574 -17.92 -29.49 -23.32
N ALA A 575 -17.39 -28.40 -22.75
CA ALA A 575 -16.64 -27.37 -23.46
C ALA A 575 -15.17 -27.76 -23.73
N HIS A 576 -14.76 -28.98 -23.39
CA HIS A 576 -13.39 -29.48 -23.56
C HIS A 576 -12.32 -28.64 -22.85
N VAL A 577 -12.67 -28.05 -21.69
CA VAL A 577 -11.72 -27.33 -20.85
C VAL A 577 -10.67 -28.32 -20.31
N PRO A 578 -9.36 -28.06 -20.49
CA PRO A 578 -8.32 -29.01 -20.09
C PRO A 578 -8.26 -29.29 -18.59
N GLN A 579 -7.90 -30.52 -18.23
CA GLN A 579 -7.82 -30.95 -16.82
C GLN A 579 -6.83 -30.10 -16.00
N TRP A 580 -5.72 -29.65 -16.59
CA TRP A 580 -4.76 -28.79 -15.88
C TRP A 580 -5.41 -27.48 -15.39
N PHE A 581 -6.35 -26.93 -16.16
CA PHE A 581 -7.03 -25.68 -15.84
C PHE A 581 -8.00 -25.89 -14.69
N ILE A 582 -8.73 -27.01 -14.73
CA ILE A 582 -9.63 -27.46 -13.67
C ILE A 582 -8.85 -27.65 -12.37
N ASP A 583 -7.74 -28.40 -12.42
CA ASP A 583 -6.89 -28.68 -11.26
C ASP A 583 -6.29 -27.39 -10.67
N SER A 584 -5.88 -26.45 -11.53
CA SER A 584 -5.39 -25.14 -11.11
C SER A 584 -6.48 -24.34 -10.38
N CYS A 585 -7.68 -24.27 -10.95
CA CYS A 585 -8.84 -23.61 -10.32
C CYS A 585 -9.15 -24.17 -8.92
N LEU A 586 -9.01 -25.48 -8.71
CA LEU A 586 -9.26 -26.15 -7.43
C LEU A 586 -8.18 -25.87 -6.36
N LYS A 587 -6.96 -25.53 -6.78
CA LYS A 587 -5.85 -25.18 -5.87
C LYS A 587 -5.91 -23.74 -5.36
N ILE A 588 -6.50 -22.84 -6.16
CA ILE A 588 -6.57 -21.41 -5.83
C ILE A 588 -7.46 -21.17 -4.61
N ARG A 589 -6.99 -20.31 -3.70
CA ARG A 589 -7.69 -19.90 -2.48
C ARG A 589 -8.07 -18.41 -2.51
N TYR A 590 -7.30 -17.61 -3.22
CA TYR A 590 -7.61 -16.23 -3.53
C TYR A 590 -6.99 -15.86 -4.87
N LEU A 591 -7.75 -15.17 -5.72
CA LEU A 591 -7.30 -14.75 -7.04
C LEU A 591 -7.55 -13.24 -7.22
N PRO A 592 -6.50 -12.44 -7.47
CA PRO A 592 -6.65 -10.99 -7.58
C PRO A 592 -7.31 -10.58 -8.91
N PRO A 593 -7.90 -9.37 -8.99
CA PRO A 593 -8.31 -8.75 -10.25
C PRO A 593 -7.10 -8.27 -11.08
N LYS A 594 -7.29 -8.17 -12.40
CA LYS A 594 -6.25 -7.78 -13.37
C LYS A 594 -5.87 -6.30 -13.31
N ALA A 595 -6.84 -5.41 -13.08
CA ALA A 595 -6.60 -3.96 -13.09
C ALA A 595 -5.50 -3.50 -12.11
N PRO A 596 -5.48 -3.92 -10.82
CA PRO A 596 -4.37 -3.59 -9.92
C PRO A 596 -3.02 -4.15 -10.36
N SER A 597 -3.00 -5.33 -11.00
CA SER A 597 -1.78 -5.93 -11.55
C SER A 597 -1.24 -5.14 -12.74
N ILE A 598 -2.12 -4.65 -13.62
CA ILE A 598 -1.75 -3.72 -14.71
C ILE A 598 -1.19 -2.43 -14.13
N PHE A 599 -1.88 -1.81 -13.16
CA PHE A 599 -1.40 -0.59 -12.50
C PHE A 599 -0.01 -0.77 -11.86
N SER A 600 0.21 -1.90 -11.17
CA SER A 600 1.51 -2.25 -10.59
C SER A 600 2.59 -2.42 -11.67
N ALA A 601 2.30 -3.12 -12.76
CA ALA A 601 3.23 -3.29 -13.89
C ALA A 601 3.56 -1.97 -14.58
N MET A 602 2.55 -1.13 -14.87
CA MET A 602 2.74 0.19 -15.48
C MET A 602 3.66 1.07 -14.62
N THR A 603 3.37 1.15 -13.32
CA THR A 603 4.12 2.00 -12.39
C THR A 603 5.55 1.47 -12.23
N ALA A 604 5.72 0.16 -12.06
CA ALA A 604 7.04 -0.45 -11.94
C ALA A 604 7.89 -0.26 -13.20
N LEU A 605 7.30 -0.37 -14.40
CA LEU A 605 8.03 -0.18 -15.65
C LEU A 605 8.42 1.29 -15.88
N ARG A 606 7.54 2.25 -15.55
CA ARG A 606 7.87 3.68 -15.55
C ARG A 606 9.06 3.96 -14.63
N ILE A 607 9.03 3.43 -13.40
CA ILE A 607 10.14 3.58 -12.44
C ILE A 607 11.41 2.88 -12.95
N ALA A 608 11.30 1.69 -13.53
CA ALA A 608 12.44 0.96 -14.11
C ALA A 608 13.10 1.74 -15.25
N TRP A 609 12.33 2.46 -16.06
CA TRP A 609 12.86 3.35 -17.09
C TRP A 609 13.78 4.41 -16.45
N PHE A 610 13.35 5.09 -15.39
CA PHE A 610 14.23 6.02 -14.66
C PHE A 610 15.43 5.31 -14.02
N LYS A 611 15.28 4.08 -13.52
CA LYS A 611 16.40 3.29 -12.97
C LYS A 611 17.51 3.04 -14.00
N VAL A 612 17.13 2.88 -15.27
CA VAL A 612 18.06 2.67 -16.40
C VAL A 612 18.63 4.00 -16.89
N TYR A 613 17.77 4.98 -17.20
CA TYR A 613 18.15 6.19 -17.94
C TYR A 613 18.48 7.40 -17.06
N GLN A 614 17.97 7.44 -15.83
CA GLN A 614 18.16 8.53 -14.85
C GLN A 614 18.50 7.97 -13.46
N PRO A 615 19.58 7.16 -13.32
CA PRO A 615 19.82 6.34 -12.13
C PRO A 615 19.95 7.18 -10.85
N LEU A 616 20.61 8.34 -10.89
CA LEU A 616 20.77 9.18 -9.71
C LEU A 616 19.44 9.74 -9.21
N ALA A 617 18.54 10.14 -10.13
CA ALA A 617 17.18 10.55 -9.79
C ALA A 617 16.35 9.38 -9.25
N TYR A 618 16.51 8.18 -9.81
CA TYR A 618 15.90 6.96 -9.28
C TYR A 618 16.28 6.71 -7.83
N TYR A 619 17.57 6.71 -7.49
CA TYR A 619 18.00 6.46 -6.12
C TYR A 619 17.59 7.60 -5.18
N ALA A 620 17.66 8.86 -5.61
CA ALA A 620 17.18 10.01 -4.83
C ALA A 620 15.68 9.86 -4.48
N ALA A 621 14.84 9.57 -5.47
CA ALA A 621 13.41 9.35 -5.28
C ALA A 621 13.14 8.11 -4.41
N TYR A 622 13.83 7.00 -4.66
CA TYR A 622 13.68 5.76 -3.90
C TYR A 622 13.97 5.99 -2.42
N PHE A 623 15.13 6.56 -2.09
CA PHE A 623 15.48 6.79 -0.70
C PHE A 623 14.61 7.88 -0.08
N THR A 624 14.17 8.90 -0.81
CA THR A 624 13.24 9.90 -0.27
C THR A 624 11.91 9.27 0.17
N VAL A 625 11.37 8.35 -0.64
CA VAL A 625 10.06 7.73 -0.38
C VAL A 625 10.18 6.58 0.63
N TYR A 626 11.21 5.74 0.52
CA TYR A 626 11.30 4.48 1.24
C TYR A 626 12.32 4.44 2.38
N ALA A 627 13.28 5.39 2.47
CA ALA A 627 14.33 5.36 3.50
C ALA A 627 13.73 5.35 4.90
N GLY A 628 12.84 6.32 5.21
CA GLY A 628 12.21 6.46 6.53
C GLY A 628 13.15 6.13 7.71
N GLY A 629 12.63 5.41 8.70
CA GLY A 629 13.44 4.85 9.79
C GLY A 629 14.22 3.58 9.44
N ALA A 630 14.18 3.13 8.18
CA ALA A 630 14.86 1.92 7.71
C ALA A 630 16.29 2.20 7.21
N PHE A 631 16.58 3.41 6.75
CA PHE A 631 17.91 3.80 6.30
C PHE A 631 18.83 4.01 7.49
N ASN A 632 19.90 3.22 7.56
CA ASN A 632 20.91 3.32 8.60
C ASN A 632 22.17 4.00 8.06
N ALA A 633 22.27 5.32 8.25
CA ALA A 633 23.38 6.10 7.73
C ALA A 633 24.75 5.70 8.32
N THR A 634 24.80 5.17 9.55
CA THR A 634 26.08 4.73 10.15
C THR A 634 26.61 3.44 9.51
N VAL A 635 25.77 2.70 8.79
CA VAL A 635 26.16 1.51 8.02
C VAL A 635 26.35 1.88 6.55
N ILE A 636 25.34 2.51 5.94
CA ILE A 636 25.31 2.74 4.49
C ILE A 636 26.44 3.69 4.07
N LEU A 637 26.63 4.80 4.78
CA LEU A 637 27.62 5.83 4.41
C LEU A 637 29.07 5.39 4.68
N ASN A 638 29.28 4.33 5.48
CA ASN A 638 30.59 3.72 5.71
C ASN A 638 31.00 2.73 4.60
N GLY A 639 30.21 2.65 3.51
CA GLY A 639 30.57 1.95 2.28
C GLY A 639 30.29 0.45 2.28
N LEU A 640 30.62 -0.20 1.15
CA LEU A 640 30.24 -1.59 0.85
C LEU A 640 30.72 -2.63 1.89
N ALA A 641 31.86 -2.41 2.53
CA ALA A 641 32.37 -3.32 3.55
C ALA A 641 31.48 -3.33 4.81
N SER A 642 31.04 -2.15 5.26
CA SER A 642 30.12 -2.02 6.39
C SER A 642 28.74 -2.57 6.05
N GLN A 643 28.24 -2.28 4.85
CA GLN A 643 26.99 -2.82 4.32
C GLN A 643 26.99 -4.36 4.29
N LYS A 644 28.05 -4.97 3.76
CA LYS A 644 28.23 -6.43 3.72
C LYS A 644 28.22 -7.04 5.13
N GLN A 645 28.92 -6.41 6.07
CA GLN A 645 28.98 -6.88 7.45
C GLN A 645 27.60 -6.86 8.11
N GLU A 646 26.83 -5.79 7.90
CA GLU A 646 25.50 -5.68 8.50
C GLU A 646 24.50 -6.64 7.86
N LEU A 647 24.54 -6.83 6.54
CA LEU A 647 23.74 -7.85 5.88
C LEU A 647 24.07 -9.26 6.41
N ALA A 648 25.35 -9.58 6.60
CA ALA A 648 25.76 -10.85 7.20
C ALA A 648 25.26 -11.00 8.65
N ARG A 649 25.27 -9.92 9.44
CA ARG A 649 24.72 -9.91 10.80
C ARG A 649 23.22 -10.19 10.80
N ILE A 650 22.46 -9.47 9.97
CA ILE A 650 21.01 -9.63 9.85
C ILE A 650 20.66 -11.04 9.38
N ALA A 651 21.38 -11.56 8.39
CA ALA A 651 21.22 -12.91 7.87
C ALA A 651 21.48 -14.01 8.91
N ALA A 652 22.31 -13.75 9.93
CA ALA A 652 22.60 -14.69 11.01
C ALA A 652 21.57 -14.66 12.15
N LEU A 653 20.61 -13.72 12.14
CA LEU A 653 19.56 -13.64 13.15
C LEU A 653 18.57 -14.81 12.97
N LYS A 654 18.24 -15.48 14.08
CA LYS A 654 17.21 -16.54 14.10
C LYS A 654 15.81 -16.01 13.81
N HIS A 655 15.53 -14.78 14.23
CA HIS A 655 14.24 -14.12 14.06
C HIS A 655 14.50 -12.69 13.59
N LEU A 656 14.07 -12.38 12.37
CA LEU A 656 14.18 -11.02 11.84
C LEU A 656 12.99 -10.18 12.29
N THR A 657 13.28 -8.99 12.82
CA THR A 657 12.25 -7.98 13.06
C THR A 657 11.87 -7.26 11.76
N ALA A 658 10.75 -6.52 11.76
CA ALA A 658 10.38 -5.67 10.62
C ALA A 658 11.48 -4.63 10.32
N VAL A 659 12.11 -4.06 11.35
CA VAL A 659 13.21 -3.10 11.21
C VAL A 659 14.42 -3.74 10.56
N ASP A 660 14.79 -4.98 10.95
CA ASP A 660 15.91 -5.70 10.31
C ASP A 660 15.64 -5.96 8.82
N LYS A 661 14.40 -6.36 8.47
CA LYS A 661 14.00 -6.62 7.08
C LYS A 661 14.02 -5.34 6.23
N ASP A 662 13.47 -4.25 6.76
CA ASP A 662 13.45 -2.96 6.08
C ASP A 662 14.87 -2.40 5.92
N ASN A 663 15.71 -2.55 6.95
CA ASN A 663 17.10 -2.13 6.90
C ASN A 663 17.92 -2.92 5.87
N ALA A 664 17.78 -4.24 5.83
CA ALA A 664 18.41 -5.08 4.82
C ALA A 664 18.01 -4.64 3.40
N THR A 665 16.72 -4.36 3.20
CA THR A 665 16.21 -3.87 1.90
C THR A 665 16.87 -2.54 1.50
N MET A 666 17.01 -1.58 2.43
CA MET A 666 17.70 -0.31 2.16
C MET A 666 19.18 -0.52 1.83
N ILE A 667 19.85 -1.41 2.56
CA ILE A 667 21.26 -1.73 2.31
C ILE A 667 21.45 -2.39 0.95
N GLU A 668 20.57 -3.31 0.52
CA GLU A 668 20.66 -3.95 -0.79
C GLU A 668 20.59 -2.91 -1.94
N VAL A 669 19.66 -1.95 -1.85
CA VAL A 669 19.51 -0.90 -2.88
C VAL A 669 20.67 0.09 -2.83
N ALA A 670 21.17 0.45 -1.64
CA ALA A 670 22.36 1.28 -1.50
C ALA A 670 23.62 0.59 -2.07
N ALA A 671 23.79 -0.70 -1.80
CA ALA A 671 24.88 -1.49 -2.36
C ALA A 671 24.84 -1.51 -3.88
N GLU A 672 23.66 -1.69 -4.48
CA GLU A 672 23.48 -1.59 -5.93
C GLU A 672 23.91 -0.22 -6.46
N MET A 673 23.50 0.88 -5.81
CA MET A 673 23.90 2.24 -6.18
C MET A 673 25.42 2.42 -6.16
N TYR A 674 26.10 2.00 -5.09
CA TYR A 674 27.57 2.04 -4.98
C TYR A 674 28.25 1.20 -6.06
N LEU A 675 27.76 -0.01 -6.33
CA LEU A 675 28.32 -0.90 -7.34
C LEU A 675 28.13 -0.39 -8.78
N ARG A 676 27.14 0.48 -8.99
CA ARG A 676 26.94 1.24 -10.24
C ARG A 676 27.79 2.51 -10.35
N GLY A 677 28.67 2.76 -9.36
CA GLY A 677 29.62 3.88 -9.37
C GLY A 677 29.07 5.21 -8.88
N MET A 678 27.92 5.22 -8.21
CA MET A 678 27.36 6.41 -7.58
C MET A 678 27.72 6.47 -6.10
N GLU A 679 27.66 7.66 -5.51
CA GLU A 679 28.10 7.90 -4.14
C GLU A 679 27.10 8.78 -3.37
N PHE A 680 27.11 8.62 -2.04
CA PHE A 680 26.48 9.55 -1.13
C PHE A 680 27.48 10.63 -0.67
N LEU A 681 26.99 11.84 -0.46
CA LEU A 681 27.67 12.86 0.32
C LEU A 681 27.47 12.61 1.83
N PRO A 682 28.39 13.08 2.68
CA PRO A 682 28.14 13.14 4.12
C PRO A 682 26.92 14.02 4.41
N ILE A 683 26.14 13.64 5.43
CA ILE A 683 25.05 14.51 5.93
C ILE A 683 25.64 15.85 6.37
N SER A 684 25.01 16.94 5.94
CA SER A 684 25.48 18.30 6.16
C SER A 684 24.50 19.08 7.02
N LEU A 685 25.00 19.65 8.13
CA LEU A 685 24.21 20.57 8.96
C LEU A 685 23.65 21.74 8.16
N GLU A 686 24.37 22.22 7.15
CA GLU A 686 23.99 23.40 6.36
C GLU A 686 23.02 23.06 5.23
N LYS A 687 23.18 21.89 4.59
CA LYS A 687 22.54 21.61 3.30
C LYS A 687 21.50 20.49 3.31
N SER A 688 21.62 19.51 4.22
CA SER A 688 20.73 18.34 4.26
C SER A 688 19.30 18.75 4.60
N GLU A 689 18.31 18.13 3.96
CA GLU A 689 16.90 18.39 4.28
C GLU A 689 16.38 17.47 5.39
N ALA A 690 15.13 17.67 5.79
CA ALA A 690 14.51 16.89 6.84
C ALA A 690 14.30 15.43 6.39
N THR A 691 13.75 15.24 5.18
CA THR A 691 13.30 13.92 4.71
C THR A 691 13.66 13.60 3.25
N ALA A 692 14.09 14.58 2.46
CA ALA A 692 14.34 14.41 1.03
C ALA A 692 15.84 14.29 0.71
N PHE A 693 16.19 13.33 -0.14
CA PHE A 693 17.53 13.22 -0.72
C PHE A 693 17.68 14.27 -1.82
N LYS A 694 18.79 15.01 -1.78
CA LYS A 694 19.14 15.98 -2.82
C LYS A 694 20.22 15.44 -3.75
N ILE A 695 20.12 15.80 -5.02
CA ILE A 695 21.21 15.60 -5.97
C ILE A 695 22.12 16.84 -5.90
N GLU A 696 23.37 16.65 -5.49
CA GLU A 696 24.37 17.71 -5.40
C GLU A 696 25.71 17.18 -5.93
N ASP A 697 26.35 17.92 -6.83
CA ASP A 697 27.64 17.56 -7.45
C ASP A 697 27.70 16.13 -8.01
N GLY A 698 26.59 15.66 -8.60
CA GLY A 698 26.49 14.30 -9.16
C GLY A 698 26.40 13.18 -8.11
N LYS A 699 26.15 13.52 -6.83
CA LYS A 699 26.04 12.60 -5.70
C LYS A 699 24.73 12.83 -4.95
N LEU A 700 24.40 11.91 -4.04
CA LEU A 700 23.21 12.03 -3.21
C LEU A 700 23.54 12.57 -1.81
N LEU A 701 22.97 13.71 -1.45
CA LEU A 701 23.02 14.24 -0.10
C LEU A 701 21.87 13.65 0.73
N PRO A 702 22.16 12.86 1.77
CA PRO A 702 21.12 12.28 2.62
C PRO A 702 20.50 13.34 3.55
N PRO A 703 19.20 13.21 3.86
CA PRO A 703 18.50 14.02 4.86
C PRO A 703 18.83 13.62 6.30
N PHE A 704 18.44 14.44 7.26
CA PHE A 704 18.68 14.18 8.69
C PHE A 704 17.94 12.94 9.21
N ASN A 705 16.74 12.63 8.70
CA ASN A 705 15.96 11.47 9.16
C ASN A 705 16.58 10.10 8.82
N CYS A 706 17.68 10.08 8.05
CA CYS A 706 18.50 8.90 7.81
C CYS A 706 19.50 8.59 8.95
N ILE A 707 19.66 9.53 9.90
CA ILE A 707 20.46 9.31 11.11
C ILE A 707 19.66 8.36 12.02
N PRO A 708 20.25 7.25 12.48
CA PRO A 708 19.56 6.32 13.37
C PRO A 708 18.92 7.01 14.57
N ALA A 709 17.67 6.67 14.86
CA ALA A 709 16.84 7.24 15.92
C ALA A 709 16.46 8.73 15.78
N LEU A 710 16.81 9.41 14.68
CA LEU A 710 16.37 10.78 14.40
C LEU A 710 15.10 10.74 13.52
N GLY A 711 13.94 10.96 14.14
CA GLY A 711 12.65 10.94 13.43
C GLY A 711 12.37 12.22 12.61
N ASN A 712 11.39 12.15 11.70
CA ASN A 712 11.01 13.25 10.81
C ASN A 712 10.70 14.58 11.54
N ALA A 713 10.12 14.52 12.75
CA ALA A 713 9.81 15.72 13.53
C ALA A 713 11.07 16.46 13.99
N ALA A 714 12.06 15.74 14.53
CA ALA A 714 13.35 16.32 14.92
C ALA A 714 14.12 16.81 13.68
N ALA A 715 14.09 16.05 12.58
CA ALA A 715 14.69 16.45 11.31
C ALA A 715 14.11 17.77 10.79
N GLY A 716 12.77 17.91 10.85
CA GLY A 716 12.05 19.12 10.48
C GLY A 716 12.40 20.31 11.36
N GLU A 717 12.51 20.11 12.68
CA GLU A 717 12.91 21.18 13.60
C GLU A 717 14.34 21.66 13.33
N ILE A 718 15.30 20.75 13.11
CA ILE A 718 16.69 21.11 12.75
C ILE A 718 16.71 22.02 11.52
N VAL A 719 16.02 21.61 10.44
CA VAL A 719 15.96 22.40 9.20
C VAL A 719 15.30 23.75 9.43
N LYS A 720 14.19 23.78 10.15
CA LYS A 720 13.47 25.01 10.47
C LYS A 720 14.35 26.01 11.21
N VAL A 721 14.96 25.62 12.33
CA VAL A 721 15.75 26.54 13.15
C VAL A 721 17.09 26.91 12.49
N ARG A 722 17.65 26.02 11.66
CA ARG A 722 18.81 26.32 10.81
C ARG A 722 18.52 27.41 9.81
N ASN A 723 17.35 27.35 9.15
CA ASN A 723 16.95 28.33 8.15
C ASN A 723 16.70 29.72 8.75
N GLU A 724 16.42 29.79 10.06
CA GLU A 724 16.41 31.06 10.81
C GLU A 724 17.84 31.54 11.08
N HIS A 725 18.67 30.71 11.73
CA HIS A 725 20.07 30.98 12.01
C HIS A 725 20.89 29.68 12.08
N LEU A 726 22.14 29.70 11.62
CA LEU A 726 23.05 28.55 11.74
C LEU A 726 23.36 28.23 13.21
N PHE A 727 23.63 26.96 13.49
CA PHE A 727 24.02 26.51 14.82
C PHE A 727 25.43 26.98 15.17
N THR A 728 25.59 27.49 16.39
CA THR A 728 26.84 28.06 16.89
C THR A 728 27.65 27.09 17.75
N SER A 729 27.00 26.07 18.33
CA SER A 729 27.62 25.05 19.16
C SER A 729 26.80 23.76 19.19
N LYS A 730 27.38 22.68 19.72
CA LYS A 730 26.65 21.42 19.95
C LYS A 730 25.54 21.59 20.99
N ALA A 731 25.78 22.39 22.04
CA ALA A 731 24.74 22.77 23.01
C ALA A 731 23.57 23.54 22.36
N ASP A 732 23.87 24.45 21.42
CA ASP A 732 22.87 25.19 20.64
C ASP A 732 22.05 24.24 19.75
N LEU A 733 22.71 23.33 19.02
CA LEU A 733 22.03 22.29 18.24
C LEU A 733 21.12 21.40 19.10
N LYS A 734 21.62 20.94 20.26
CA LYS A 734 20.84 20.13 21.20
C LYS A 734 19.59 20.86 21.67
N LYS A 735 19.72 22.16 22.00
CA LYS A 735 18.64 22.99 22.52
C LYS A 735 17.63 23.41 21.45
N ARG A 736 18.10 24.03 20.36
CA ARG A 736 17.23 24.57 19.30
C ARG A 736 16.74 23.50 18.34
N GLY A 737 17.60 22.54 17.99
CA GLY A 737 17.24 21.41 17.13
C GLY A 737 16.46 20.31 17.86
N LYS A 738 16.27 20.42 19.19
CA LYS A 738 15.54 19.46 20.03
C LYS A 738 16.02 18.01 19.87
N VAL A 739 17.33 17.84 19.73
CA VAL A 739 17.94 16.50 19.60
C VAL A 739 18.48 16.02 20.95
N SER A 740 18.43 14.71 21.20
CA SER A 740 18.97 14.09 22.41
C SER A 740 20.51 14.07 22.38
N GLN A 741 21.14 13.80 23.53
CA GLN A 741 22.59 13.61 23.58
C GLN A 741 23.04 12.44 22.69
N SER A 742 22.30 11.34 22.65
CA SER A 742 22.63 10.18 21.82
C SER A 742 22.69 10.51 20.32
N ILE A 743 21.84 11.43 19.86
CA ILE A 743 21.86 11.91 18.48
C ILE A 743 23.08 12.81 18.23
N ILE A 744 23.44 13.69 19.17
CA ILE A 744 24.67 14.48 19.10
C ILE A 744 25.89 13.56 18.99
N ASP A 745 25.98 12.54 19.84
CA ASP A 745 27.10 11.58 19.84
C ASP A 745 27.16 10.82 18.51
N THR A 746 26.01 10.46 17.94
CA THR A 746 25.92 9.81 16.62
C THR A 746 26.37 10.74 15.51
N MET A 747 25.93 12.00 15.51
CA MET A 747 26.34 13.01 14.52
C MET A 747 27.84 13.29 14.60
N GLU A 748 28.42 13.27 15.80
CA GLU A 748 29.86 13.41 16.00
C GLU A 748 30.63 12.20 15.51
N TYR A 749 30.19 10.98 15.81
CA TYR A 749 30.75 9.74 15.26
C TYR A 749 30.77 9.76 13.73
N MET A 750 29.70 10.28 13.11
CA MET A 750 29.58 10.44 11.66
C MET A 750 30.37 11.64 11.10
N GLY A 751 31.02 12.44 11.96
CA GLY A 751 31.80 13.62 11.55
C GLY A 751 30.97 14.81 11.09
N ILE A 752 29.65 14.79 11.30
CA ILE A 752 28.71 15.86 10.88
C ILE A 752 28.96 17.15 11.66
N LEU A 753 29.35 17.04 12.94
CA LEU A 753 29.58 18.18 13.84
C LEU A 753 31.03 18.70 13.79
N LYS A 754 31.82 18.29 12.80
CA LYS A 754 33.24 18.65 12.71
C LYS A 754 33.39 20.17 12.62
N GLY A 755 34.11 20.75 13.58
CA GLY A 755 34.35 22.21 13.66
C GLY A 755 33.31 22.98 14.46
N LEU A 756 32.25 22.33 14.96
CA LEU A 756 31.26 22.94 15.85
C LEU A 756 31.74 22.83 17.32
N PRO A 757 31.90 23.95 18.06
CA PRO A 757 32.36 23.90 19.45
C PRO A 757 31.29 23.29 20.38
N GLU A 758 31.68 22.76 21.54
CA GLU A 758 30.73 22.22 22.54
C GLU A 758 29.68 23.27 22.98
N GLY A 759 30.12 24.51 23.20
CA GLY A 759 29.31 25.57 23.78
C GLY A 759 29.24 25.49 25.31
N ASN A 760 28.82 26.59 25.94
CA ASN A 760 28.55 26.66 27.38
C ASN A 760 27.08 26.43 27.67
#